data_AF-A0A0N0GLE9-F1
#
_entry.id   AF-A0A0N0GLE9-F1
#
_cell.length_a   1.000
_cell.length_b   1.000
_cell.length_c   1.000
_cell.angle_alpha   90.00
_cell.angle_beta   90.00
_cell.angle_gamma   90.00
#
_symmetry.space_group_name_H-M   'P 1'
#
loop_
_entity.id
_entity.type
_entity.pdbx_description
1 polymer ?
#
loop_
_entity_poly.entity_id
_entity_poly.type
_entity_poly.pdbx_seq_one_letter_code
_entity_poly.pdbx_strand_id
1 'polypeptide(L)'
;MKRALVFLPMAAAIAGALVACGEGNDGGNVTTPTPSPTPVATISGVVTGSYFQKAKVCIDANNNGVCDTGETSTTTDASGAFTLTGTGALVAEIGTDAVRYDPDTKTSTPVTSKLVFRAPSGATVVSALTTEVVAIAGTNGGDIAAAQSTLATRLGVTIAQVMEDQNKEADTNVKAILKAESDQGITRIATAVAAGGDVTKALTNALALDQIQNVVVIYAENRGFDNLYGLFPGANGIPGVNPTATGSVAKQTDYDDSVLPYLPKTWGGLTAAGQSVTISEAMTATFPNGMFQIDDPKGLLNTGVTMDQSVLTRDLVHRFYNNQMQINGGKNDKYAAYSDAGGLSMGYFDGSKMQMWKVAQNYVLADNLFQGAFGGSFLNHQYLICACAPTYPNAEDASSPVKNAIAAIDTDANGNFVRLTPGTNAPASSLTSAPVYKRDAAITPKDASGMYYAVNTMQPAYQPSSVAPPSTDSTKLYADTTSASYLPPQTQTNIGDLLNAKKVSWAWYGGAWASTLAQAKAGRTFASPIPNFQFHHQPFNYYAEFDPVTHAADRATHLKDFDTDMLNDIKNGTLPAVAFYKPQGNLNQHNGYANVTDGDSHIADLIAKLQASPQWKHMLVIVTYDENGGFYDHAAVPKADRWGPGTRIPALIVSPYAKKGTVDHTQYDTASILRFITHRYSLPVLPGLTQRDNALVANGGKPMGDFTAALDFTQSVQ
;
A
#
# COMPACT_ATOMS: atom_id res chain seq x y z
N MET A 1 42.41 22.04 -17.81
CA MET A 1 43.87 21.82 -17.87
C MET A 1 44.12 20.32 -17.93
N LYS A 2 44.91 19.90 -18.92
CA LYS A 2 45.12 18.51 -19.34
C LYS A 2 45.87 17.69 -18.27
N ARG A 3 45.43 16.45 -18.00
CA ARG A 3 46.30 15.37 -17.52
C ARG A 3 46.02 14.11 -18.32
N ALA A 4 47.05 13.66 -19.01
CA ALA A 4 47.07 12.48 -19.87
C ALA A 4 47.39 11.23 -19.02
N LEU A 5 46.69 10.13 -19.29
CA LEU A 5 47.11 8.78 -18.91
C LEU A 5 47.60 8.06 -20.18
N VAL A 6 48.81 7.53 -20.12
CA VAL A 6 49.47 6.75 -21.16
C VAL A 6 49.20 5.27 -20.90
N PHE A 7 48.66 4.57 -21.90
CA PHE A 7 48.53 3.12 -21.95
C PHE A 7 49.86 2.47 -22.41
N LEU A 8 50.24 1.37 -21.78
CA LEU A 8 51.33 0.47 -22.18
C LEU A 8 50.73 -0.88 -22.59
N PRO A 9 51.01 -1.43 -23.78
CA PRO A 9 50.68 -2.81 -24.12
C PRO A 9 51.91 -3.70 -23.93
N MET A 10 51.73 -4.86 -23.29
CA MET A 10 52.74 -5.90 -23.19
C MET A 10 52.38 -7.05 -24.14
N ALA A 11 53.15 -7.18 -25.22
CA ALA A 11 53.18 -8.34 -26.09
C ALA A 11 54.47 -9.12 -25.77
N ALA A 12 54.37 -10.44 -25.62
CA ALA A 12 55.53 -11.33 -25.60
C ALA A 12 55.22 -12.57 -26.44
N ALA A 13 55.97 -12.71 -27.53
CA ALA A 13 56.05 -13.87 -28.39
C ALA A 13 57.22 -14.76 -27.94
N ILE A 14 57.06 -16.08 -27.99
CA ILE A 14 58.17 -17.04 -27.97
C ILE A 14 57.92 -18.12 -29.04
N ALA A 15 58.71 -18.06 -30.10
CA ALA A 15 59.16 -19.21 -30.91
C ALA A 15 60.58 -19.56 -30.43
N GLY A 16 61.15 -20.75 -30.50
CA GLY A 16 60.82 -22.07 -31.05
C GLY A 16 62.12 -22.90 -31.00
N ALA A 17 62.07 -24.23 -31.16
CA ALA A 17 63.13 -25.04 -31.79
C ALA A 17 62.73 -26.52 -31.88
N LEU A 18 62.84 -27.07 -33.09
CA LEU A 18 62.78 -28.48 -33.45
C LEU A 18 64.11 -29.20 -33.14
N VAL A 19 64.04 -30.54 -32.96
CA VAL A 19 65.00 -31.51 -33.55
C VAL A 19 64.26 -32.80 -33.93
N ALA A 20 64.56 -33.31 -35.14
CA ALA A 20 64.08 -34.54 -35.79
C ALA A 20 64.70 -35.83 -35.16
N CYS A 21 64.26 -37.07 -35.38
CA CYS A 21 64.15 -37.88 -36.60
C CYS A 21 63.46 -39.22 -36.26
N GLY A 22 62.91 -39.92 -37.25
CA GLY A 22 62.68 -41.37 -37.17
C GLY A 22 61.58 -41.89 -38.09
N GLU A 23 61.92 -42.19 -39.34
CA GLU A 23 61.10 -43.01 -40.25
C GLU A 23 61.07 -44.48 -39.78
N GLY A 24 59.90 -45.09 -39.83
CA GLY A 24 59.69 -46.53 -39.64
C GLY A 24 58.37 -46.93 -40.32
N ASN A 25 58.50 -47.52 -41.50
CA ASN A 25 57.40 -47.97 -42.34
C ASN A 25 57.02 -49.39 -41.94
N ASP A 26 55.85 -49.60 -41.34
CA ASP A 26 55.23 -50.92 -41.20
C ASP A 26 53.72 -50.82 -41.43
N GLY A 27 53.25 -51.51 -42.48
CA GLY A 27 51.86 -51.63 -42.83
C GLY A 27 51.12 -52.54 -41.85
N GLY A 28 50.40 -51.93 -40.92
CA GLY A 28 49.40 -52.58 -40.07
C GLY A 28 48.06 -51.87 -40.24
N ASN A 29 47.02 -52.61 -40.63
CA ASN A 29 45.66 -52.10 -40.74
C ASN A 29 45.11 -51.83 -39.33
N VAL A 30 45.37 -50.64 -38.79
CA VAL A 30 44.83 -50.17 -37.51
C VAL A 30 43.43 -49.63 -37.76
N THR A 31 42.41 -50.39 -37.38
CA THR A 31 41.06 -49.85 -37.18
C THR A 31 41.13 -48.80 -36.08
N THR A 32 41.00 -47.53 -36.45
CA THR A 32 40.82 -46.43 -35.50
C THR A 32 39.58 -46.70 -34.66
N PRO A 33 39.64 -46.63 -33.32
CA PRO A 33 38.44 -46.62 -32.51
C PRO A 33 37.68 -45.34 -32.87
N THR A 34 36.45 -45.47 -33.32
CA THR A 34 35.51 -44.35 -33.38
C THR A 34 35.54 -43.64 -32.02
N PRO A 35 35.70 -42.31 -31.95
CA PRO A 35 35.60 -41.61 -30.67
C PRO A 35 34.23 -41.94 -30.10
N SER A 36 34.19 -42.48 -28.88
CA SER A 36 32.94 -42.58 -28.13
C SER A 36 32.31 -41.20 -28.10
N PRO A 37 31.02 -41.03 -28.44
CA PRO A 37 30.39 -39.72 -28.38
C PRO A 37 30.58 -39.19 -26.97
N THR A 38 31.21 -38.02 -26.84
CA THR A 38 31.31 -37.30 -25.58
C THR A 38 29.90 -37.22 -25.00
N PRO A 39 29.65 -37.66 -23.76
CA PRO A 39 28.32 -37.59 -23.17
C PRO A 39 27.81 -36.15 -23.29
N VAL A 40 26.72 -35.96 -24.03
CA VAL A 40 26.13 -34.63 -24.13
C VAL A 40 25.54 -34.32 -22.77
N ALA A 41 26.01 -33.25 -22.14
CA ALA A 41 25.55 -32.85 -20.83
C ALA A 41 24.02 -32.79 -20.81
N THR A 42 23.40 -33.35 -19.78
CA THR A 42 21.94 -33.41 -19.65
C THR A 42 21.56 -32.79 -18.32
N ILE A 43 20.56 -31.92 -18.30
CA ILE A 43 19.95 -31.37 -17.09
C ILE A 43 18.63 -32.09 -16.88
N SER A 44 18.41 -32.63 -15.69
CA SER A 44 17.11 -33.16 -15.27
C SER A 44 16.69 -32.50 -13.97
N GLY A 45 15.41 -32.13 -13.88
CA GLY A 45 14.93 -31.26 -12.82
C GLY A 45 13.41 -31.20 -12.70
N VAL A 46 12.93 -30.25 -11.90
CA VAL A 46 11.49 -30.00 -11.69
C VAL A 46 11.15 -28.52 -11.79
N VAL A 47 9.97 -28.21 -12.33
CA VAL A 47 9.33 -26.88 -12.21
C VAL A 47 8.34 -26.93 -11.05
N THR A 48 8.60 -26.14 -10.00
CA THR A 48 7.93 -26.30 -8.71
C THR A 48 7.56 -24.96 -8.04
N GLY A 49 6.78 -25.09 -6.98
CA GLY A 49 5.85 -24.09 -6.44
C GLY A 49 4.53 -24.76 -6.09
N SER A 50 4.54 -26.05 -5.72
CA SER A 50 3.60 -27.09 -6.19
C SER A 50 3.82 -27.40 -7.67
N TYR A 51 3.98 -28.68 -8.03
CA TYR A 51 4.50 -29.12 -9.34
C TYR A 51 3.69 -28.59 -10.52
N PHE A 52 4.35 -27.90 -11.46
CA PHE A 52 3.70 -27.36 -12.65
C PHE A 52 3.80 -28.33 -13.83
N GLN A 53 2.66 -28.83 -14.27
CA GLN A 53 2.51 -29.73 -15.41
C GLN A 53 2.34 -28.91 -16.69
N LYS A 54 2.90 -29.38 -17.81
CA LYS A 54 2.86 -28.72 -19.13
C LYS A 54 3.59 -27.35 -19.18
N ALA A 55 4.50 -27.10 -18.26
CA ALA A 55 5.37 -25.93 -18.35
C ALA A 55 6.42 -26.15 -19.45
N LYS A 56 6.65 -25.16 -20.31
CA LYS A 56 7.70 -25.20 -21.33
C LYS A 56 9.01 -24.75 -20.68
N VAL A 57 10.02 -25.62 -20.66
CA VAL A 57 11.33 -25.36 -20.06
C VAL A 57 12.38 -25.29 -21.14
N CYS A 58 13.27 -24.29 -21.08
CA CYS A 58 14.35 -24.11 -22.04
C CYS A 58 15.66 -23.66 -21.36
N ILE A 59 16.77 -23.84 -22.08
CA ILE A 59 18.05 -23.19 -21.75
C ILE A 59 18.01 -21.77 -22.33
N ASP A 60 18.00 -20.76 -21.45
CA ASP A 60 17.92 -19.33 -21.79
C ASP A 60 19.31 -18.82 -22.20
N ALA A 61 19.65 -19.01 -23.47
CA ALA A 61 21.00 -18.80 -23.99
C ALA A 61 21.34 -17.32 -24.16
N ASN A 62 20.32 -16.48 -24.38
CA ASN A 62 20.48 -15.03 -24.54
C ASN A 62 20.11 -14.22 -23.28
N ASN A 63 19.69 -14.91 -22.21
CA ASN A 63 19.37 -14.35 -20.89
C ASN A 63 18.22 -13.32 -20.93
N ASN A 64 17.26 -13.47 -21.86
CA ASN A 64 16.12 -12.58 -21.99
C ASN A 64 14.90 -13.03 -21.15
N GLY A 65 14.92 -14.24 -20.60
CA GLY A 65 13.83 -14.78 -19.79
C GLY A 65 12.66 -15.37 -20.60
N VAL A 66 12.85 -15.66 -21.88
CA VAL A 66 11.83 -16.18 -22.82
C VAL A 66 12.37 -17.43 -23.50
N CYS A 67 11.51 -18.42 -23.76
CA CYS A 67 11.92 -19.62 -24.48
C CYS A 67 11.86 -19.42 -26.00
N ASP A 68 12.97 -19.01 -26.59
CA ASP A 68 13.09 -18.60 -27.98
C ASP A 68 13.16 -19.76 -28.99
N THR A 69 12.88 -19.43 -30.26
CA THR A 69 13.07 -20.38 -31.36
C THR A 69 14.55 -20.69 -31.55
N GLY A 70 14.92 -21.96 -31.43
CA GLY A 70 16.31 -22.43 -31.54
C GLY A 70 16.95 -22.76 -30.20
N GLU A 71 16.33 -22.40 -29.09
CA GLU A 71 16.75 -22.85 -27.77
C GLU A 71 16.30 -24.28 -27.49
N THR A 72 17.17 -25.08 -26.87
CA THR A 72 16.81 -26.44 -26.46
C THR A 72 15.70 -26.36 -25.42
N SER A 73 14.54 -26.93 -25.74
CA SER A 73 13.35 -26.87 -24.90
C SER A 73 12.63 -28.22 -24.79
N THR A 74 11.83 -28.36 -23.74
CA THR A 74 11.01 -29.53 -23.43
C THR A 74 9.77 -29.08 -22.65
N THR A 75 8.89 -30.01 -22.32
CA THR A 75 7.69 -29.74 -21.54
C THR A 75 7.66 -30.65 -20.31
N THR A 76 7.24 -30.10 -19.16
CA THR A 76 7.16 -30.87 -17.93
C THR A 76 6.07 -31.95 -17.98
N ASP A 77 6.34 -33.08 -17.33
CA ASP A 77 5.39 -34.17 -17.17
C ASP A 77 4.38 -33.93 -16.02
N ALA A 78 3.59 -34.97 -15.67
CA ALA A 78 2.60 -34.91 -14.61
C ALA A 78 3.18 -34.68 -13.20
N SER A 79 4.47 -34.97 -13.00
CA SER A 79 5.22 -34.70 -11.77
C SER A 79 5.95 -33.34 -11.80
N GLY A 80 5.77 -32.56 -12.87
CA GLY A 80 6.51 -31.32 -13.09
C GLY A 80 7.96 -31.54 -13.50
N ALA A 81 8.37 -32.78 -13.79
CA ALA A 81 9.74 -33.13 -14.13
C ALA A 81 10.07 -32.83 -15.60
N PHE A 82 11.33 -32.49 -15.87
CA PHE A 82 11.84 -32.24 -17.21
C PHE A 82 13.25 -32.81 -17.39
N THR A 83 13.63 -33.08 -18.65
CA THR A 83 14.98 -33.45 -19.06
C THR A 83 15.35 -32.70 -20.35
N LEU A 84 16.52 -32.04 -20.35
CA LEU A 84 17.04 -31.24 -21.46
C LEU A 84 18.50 -31.60 -21.74
N THR A 85 18.91 -31.49 -23.00
CA THR A 85 20.30 -31.66 -23.42
C THR A 85 21.01 -30.30 -23.48
N GLY A 86 22.08 -30.13 -22.71
CA GLY A 86 22.90 -28.92 -22.67
C GLY A 86 23.27 -28.49 -21.24
N THR A 87 23.86 -27.30 -21.13
CA THR A 87 24.12 -26.61 -19.86
C THR A 87 23.77 -25.13 -20.00
N GLY A 88 23.32 -24.48 -18.92
CA GLY A 88 23.01 -23.06 -18.91
C GLY A 88 21.95 -22.69 -17.88
N ALA A 89 21.61 -21.40 -17.83
CA ALA A 89 20.47 -20.91 -17.07
C ALA A 89 19.16 -21.43 -17.66
N LEU A 90 18.13 -21.58 -16.83
CA LEU A 90 16.85 -22.15 -17.23
C LEU A 90 15.74 -21.13 -17.13
N VAL A 91 14.80 -21.21 -18.06
CA VAL A 91 13.51 -20.52 -18.02
C VAL A 91 12.40 -21.56 -18.10
N ALA A 92 11.33 -21.35 -17.33
CA ALA A 92 10.07 -22.08 -17.46
C ALA A 92 8.93 -21.10 -17.75
N GLU A 93 8.35 -21.20 -18.94
CA GLU A 93 7.12 -20.51 -19.32
C GLU A 93 5.92 -21.37 -18.96
N ILE A 94 5.05 -20.84 -18.10
CA ILE A 94 3.87 -21.55 -17.59
C ILE A 94 2.64 -20.85 -18.14
N GLY A 95 1.99 -21.50 -19.11
CA GLY A 95 0.76 -21.01 -19.75
C GLY A 95 -0.49 -21.29 -18.93
N THR A 96 -1.63 -20.74 -19.35
CA THR A 96 -2.94 -21.00 -18.71
C THR A 96 -3.51 -22.38 -19.04
N ASP A 97 -2.86 -23.13 -19.92
CA ASP A 97 -3.10 -24.53 -20.21
C ASP A 97 -2.35 -25.49 -19.26
N ALA A 98 -1.45 -24.94 -18.43
CA ALA A 98 -0.74 -25.67 -17.38
C ALA A 98 -1.62 -25.94 -16.16
N VAL A 99 -1.20 -26.93 -15.37
CA VAL A 99 -1.86 -27.34 -14.12
C VAL A 99 -0.84 -27.31 -13.00
N ARG A 100 -1.22 -26.69 -11.87
CA ARG A 100 -0.45 -26.69 -10.64
C ARG A 100 -0.95 -27.82 -9.75
N TYR A 101 -0.08 -28.78 -9.41
CA TYR A 101 -0.40 -29.91 -8.53
C TYR A 101 0.27 -29.76 -7.17
N ASP A 102 -0.53 -29.66 -6.12
CA ASP A 102 -0.06 -29.61 -4.74
C ASP A 102 0.02 -31.03 -4.16
N PRO A 103 1.23 -31.55 -3.85
CA PRO A 103 1.39 -32.92 -3.37
C PRO A 103 0.90 -33.12 -1.92
N ASP A 104 0.81 -32.07 -1.11
CA ASP A 104 0.37 -32.16 0.28
C ASP A 104 -1.16 -32.26 0.35
N THR A 105 -1.85 -31.43 -0.44
CA THR A 105 -3.33 -31.44 -0.50
C THR A 105 -3.90 -32.39 -1.55
N LYS A 106 -3.05 -32.91 -2.45
CA LYS A 106 -3.41 -33.73 -3.61
C LYS A 106 -4.41 -33.03 -4.54
N THR A 107 -4.29 -31.70 -4.65
CA THR A 107 -5.20 -30.87 -5.44
C THR A 107 -4.50 -30.38 -6.69
N SER A 108 -5.20 -30.48 -7.82
CA SER A 108 -4.79 -29.85 -9.09
C SER A 108 -5.60 -28.59 -9.31
N THR A 109 -4.93 -27.46 -9.52
CA THR A 109 -5.55 -26.18 -9.85
C THR A 109 -5.08 -25.69 -11.22
N PRO A 110 -5.99 -25.24 -12.10
CA PRO A 110 -5.59 -24.60 -13.36
C PRO A 110 -4.77 -23.36 -13.09
N VAL A 111 -3.76 -23.12 -13.93
CA VAL A 111 -3.02 -21.85 -13.91
C VAL A 111 -3.89 -20.78 -14.57
N THR A 112 -4.20 -19.71 -13.82
CA THR A 112 -5.11 -18.64 -14.27
C THR A 112 -4.39 -17.43 -14.88
N SER A 113 -3.08 -17.32 -14.67
CA SER A 113 -2.23 -16.24 -15.17
C SER A 113 -0.92 -16.81 -15.70
N LYS A 114 -0.40 -16.25 -16.80
CA LYS A 114 0.92 -16.63 -17.32
C LYS A 114 2.00 -16.35 -16.27
N LEU A 115 2.92 -17.30 -16.11
CA LEU A 115 4.09 -17.15 -15.23
C LEU A 115 5.37 -17.41 -16.03
N VAL A 116 6.46 -16.81 -15.57
CA VAL A 116 7.81 -17.07 -16.05
C VAL A 116 8.69 -17.28 -14.84
N PHE A 117 9.24 -18.49 -14.71
CA PHE A 117 10.24 -18.79 -13.69
C PHE A 117 11.63 -18.86 -14.31
N ARG A 118 12.64 -18.48 -13.52
CA ARG A 118 14.04 -18.49 -13.91
C ARG A 118 14.87 -19.27 -12.89
N ALA A 119 15.96 -19.88 -13.34
CA ALA A 119 16.93 -20.50 -12.46
C ALA A 119 18.36 -20.30 -12.98
N PRO A 120 19.35 -20.11 -12.09
CA PRO A 120 20.74 -19.91 -12.49
C PRO A 120 21.33 -21.18 -13.14
N SER A 121 22.44 -21.02 -13.85
CA SER A 121 23.15 -22.15 -14.44
C SER A 121 23.54 -23.20 -13.40
N GLY A 122 23.29 -24.48 -13.69
CA GLY A 122 23.56 -25.60 -12.80
C GLY A 122 22.42 -25.93 -11.82
N ALA A 123 21.34 -25.15 -11.79
CA ALA A 123 20.16 -25.48 -11.00
C ALA A 123 19.35 -26.63 -11.62
N THR A 124 18.80 -27.51 -10.77
CA THR A 124 17.87 -28.59 -11.15
C THR A 124 16.43 -28.30 -10.73
N VAL A 125 16.20 -27.16 -10.08
CA VAL A 125 14.88 -26.69 -9.64
C VAL A 125 14.62 -25.35 -10.30
N VAL A 126 13.43 -25.20 -10.89
CA VAL A 126 12.95 -23.95 -11.47
C VAL A 126 11.68 -23.56 -10.72
N SER A 127 11.75 -22.51 -9.90
CA SER A 127 10.66 -22.10 -9.01
C SER A 127 10.60 -20.59 -8.85
N ALA A 128 9.58 -20.11 -8.13
CA ALA A 128 9.53 -18.69 -7.73
C ALA A 128 10.73 -18.28 -6.87
N LEU A 129 11.27 -19.18 -6.02
CA LEU A 129 12.44 -18.91 -5.19
C LEU A 129 13.71 -18.76 -6.03
N THR A 130 13.94 -19.65 -7.01
CA THR A 130 15.10 -19.50 -7.90
C THR A 130 14.96 -18.28 -8.81
N THR A 131 13.73 -17.91 -9.16
CA THR A 131 13.45 -16.68 -9.92
C THR A 131 13.83 -15.45 -9.12
N GLU A 132 13.50 -15.44 -7.83
CA GLU A 132 13.88 -14.38 -6.91
C GLU A 132 15.40 -14.31 -6.71
N VAL A 133 16.10 -15.44 -6.59
CA VAL A 133 17.58 -15.46 -6.58
C VAL A 133 18.15 -14.80 -7.83
N VAL A 134 17.64 -15.12 -9.02
CA VAL A 134 18.08 -14.51 -10.28
C VAL A 134 17.77 -13.01 -10.30
N ALA A 135 16.60 -12.60 -9.80
CA ALA A 135 16.21 -11.19 -9.71
C ALA A 135 17.14 -10.39 -8.78
N ILE A 136 17.45 -10.91 -7.60
CA ILE A 136 18.40 -10.30 -6.64
C ILE A 136 19.80 -10.23 -7.26
N ALA A 137 20.24 -11.28 -7.96
CA ALA A 137 21.53 -11.26 -8.64
C ALA A 137 21.59 -10.15 -9.72
N GLY A 138 20.46 -9.84 -10.35
CA GLY A 138 20.36 -8.75 -11.32
C GLY A 138 20.70 -7.38 -10.76
N THR A 139 20.52 -7.15 -9.45
CA THR A 139 20.82 -5.86 -8.80
C THR A 139 22.21 -5.80 -8.16
N ASN A 140 22.90 -6.93 -8.02
CA ASN A 140 24.19 -7.04 -7.33
C ASN A 140 25.38 -7.32 -8.27
N GLY A 141 25.22 -7.10 -9.58
CA GLY A 141 26.26 -7.36 -10.58
C GLY A 141 26.34 -8.82 -11.06
N GLY A 142 25.29 -9.62 -10.84
CA GLY A 142 25.18 -11.00 -11.30
C GLY A 142 25.74 -12.04 -10.31
N ASP A 143 26.01 -11.66 -9.06
CA ASP A 143 26.52 -12.56 -8.03
C ASP A 143 25.39 -13.44 -7.46
N ILE A 144 25.24 -14.62 -8.06
CA ILE A 144 24.25 -15.63 -7.66
C ILE A 144 24.51 -16.13 -6.23
N ALA A 145 25.76 -16.26 -5.80
CA ALA A 145 26.09 -16.78 -4.47
C ALA A 145 25.70 -15.77 -3.39
N ALA A 146 25.97 -14.49 -3.62
CA ALA A 146 25.49 -13.41 -2.77
C ALA A 146 23.95 -13.35 -2.74
N ALA A 147 23.29 -13.50 -3.89
CA ALA A 147 21.83 -13.49 -3.98
C ALA A 147 21.17 -14.65 -3.20
N GLN A 148 21.73 -15.86 -3.31
CA GLN A 148 21.32 -17.02 -2.53
C GLN A 148 21.45 -16.77 -1.02
N SER A 149 22.58 -16.21 -0.59
CA SER A 149 22.83 -15.86 0.82
C SER A 149 21.84 -14.82 1.34
N THR A 150 21.54 -13.80 0.54
CA THR A 150 20.54 -12.76 0.85
C THR A 150 19.16 -13.37 1.09
N LEU A 151 18.66 -14.20 0.16
CA LEU A 151 17.34 -14.80 0.29
C LEU A 151 17.27 -15.81 1.45
N ALA A 152 18.28 -16.67 1.59
CA ALA A 152 18.36 -17.64 2.68
C ALA A 152 18.35 -16.95 4.06
N THR A 153 19.13 -15.87 4.22
CA THR A 153 19.17 -15.07 5.45
C THR A 153 17.83 -14.42 5.74
N ARG A 154 17.17 -13.85 4.72
CA ARG A 154 15.84 -13.21 4.87
C ARG A 154 14.78 -14.19 5.36
N LEU A 155 14.82 -15.42 4.84
CA LEU A 155 13.87 -16.47 5.21
C LEU A 155 14.22 -17.18 6.53
N GLY A 156 15.47 -17.10 6.97
CA GLY A 156 15.96 -17.84 8.14
C GLY A 156 16.19 -19.32 7.84
N VAL A 157 16.61 -19.64 6.61
CA VAL A 157 16.84 -21.01 6.10
C VAL A 157 18.25 -21.12 5.50
N THR A 158 18.65 -22.30 5.04
CA THR A 158 19.95 -22.50 4.38
C THR A 158 19.89 -22.21 2.87
N ILE A 159 21.04 -21.95 2.26
CA ILE A 159 21.15 -21.76 0.79
C ILE A 159 20.62 -22.98 0.03
N ALA A 160 20.92 -24.20 0.50
CA ALA A 160 20.44 -25.43 -0.13
C ALA A 160 18.91 -25.47 -0.16
N GLN A 161 18.26 -25.12 0.95
CA GLN A 161 16.80 -25.13 1.07
C GLN A 161 16.09 -24.15 0.12
N VAL A 162 16.74 -23.05 -0.27
CA VAL A 162 16.20 -22.10 -1.27
C VAL A 162 16.32 -22.62 -2.71
N MET A 163 17.32 -23.48 -2.97
CA MET A 163 17.65 -23.97 -4.31
C MET A 163 17.13 -25.38 -4.60
N GLU A 164 16.57 -26.08 -3.61
CA GLU A 164 16.04 -27.43 -3.70
C GLU A 164 14.50 -27.48 -3.82
N ASP A 165 13.95 -28.68 -4.08
CA ASP A 165 12.51 -28.88 -4.22
C ASP A 165 11.84 -28.80 -2.83
N GLN A 166 11.21 -27.67 -2.55
CA GLN A 166 10.60 -27.38 -1.25
C GLN A 166 9.50 -28.39 -0.86
N ASN A 167 8.90 -29.12 -1.82
CA ASN A 167 7.91 -30.15 -1.48
C ASN A 167 8.54 -31.34 -0.74
N LYS A 168 9.84 -31.56 -0.91
CA LYS A 168 10.62 -32.64 -0.30
C LYS A 168 11.30 -32.24 1.01
N GLU A 169 11.16 -30.99 1.43
CA GLU A 169 11.67 -30.53 2.73
C GLU A 169 10.98 -31.32 3.87
N ALA A 170 11.80 -31.90 4.74
CA ALA A 170 11.35 -32.75 5.83
C ALA A 170 10.97 -31.93 7.08
N ASP A 171 11.63 -30.80 7.31
CA ASP A 171 11.26 -29.88 8.38
C ASP A 171 9.97 -29.15 8.00
N THR A 172 8.89 -29.43 8.72
CA THR A 172 7.56 -28.87 8.43
C THR A 172 7.52 -27.35 8.54
N ASN A 173 8.33 -26.75 9.43
CA ASN A 173 8.37 -25.31 9.59
C ASN A 173 9.13 -24.66 8.44
N VAL A 174 10.28 -25.21 8.06
CA VAL A 174 11.02 -24.73 6.89
C VAL A 174 10.18 -24.89 5.62
N LYS A 175 9.53 -26.04 5.43
CA LYS A 175 8.64 -26.29 4.30
C LYS A 175 7.52 -25.25 4.23
N ALA A 176 6.91 -24.91 5.36
CA ALA A 176 5.89 -23.87 5.44
C ALA A 176 6.43 -22.48 5.07
N ILE A 177 7.63 -22.12 5.53
CA ILE A 177 8.30 -20.85 5.19
C ILE A 177 8.56 -20.76 3.69
N LEU A 178 9.18 -21.80 3.11
CA LEU A 178 9.51 -21.84 1.67
C LEU A 178 8.25 -21.83 0.80
N LYS A 179 7.21 -22.57 1.20
CA LYS A 179 5.92 -22.59 0.48
C LYS A 179 5.24 -21.22 0.53
N ALA A 180 5.22 -20.57 1.70
CA ALA A 180 4.64 -19.24 1.84
C ALA A 180 5.37 -18.19 0.99
N GLU A 181 6.71 -18.17 1.00
CA GLU A 181 7.47 -17.27 0.12
C GLU A 181 7.25 -17.62 -1.37
N SER A 182 7.26 -18.90 -1.72
CA SER A 182 6.99 -19.34 -3.09
C SER A 182 5.61 -18.90 -3.58
N ASP A 183 4.57 -18.98 -2.74
CA ASP A 183 3.21 -18.60 -3.10
C ASP A 183 3.07 -17.09 -3.30
N GLN A 184 3.70 -16.30 -2.42
CA GLN A 184 3.78 -14.84 -2.59
C GLN A 184 4.58 -14.46 -3.84
N GLY A 185 5.72 -15.13 -4.07
CA GLY A 185 6.54 -14.95 -5.27
C GLY A 185 5.79 -15.26 -6.56
N ILE A 186 5.00 -16.34 -6.61
CA ILE A 186 4.13 -16.66 -7.76
C ILE A 186 3.17 -15.52 -8.06
N THR A 187 2.55 -14.93 -7.03
CA THR A 187 1.61 -13.81 -7.18
C THR A 187 2.30 -12.56 -7.76
N ARG A 188 3.51 -12.25 -7.27
CA ARG A 188 4.32 -11.14 -7.80
C ARG A 188 4.76 -11.39 -9.24
N ILE A 189 5.20 -12.60 -9.56
CA ILE A 189 5.58 -13.03 -10.91
C ILE A 189 4.40 -12.89 -11.88
N ALA A 190 3.21 -13.36 -11.50
CA ALA A 190 2.01 -13.24 -12.31
C ALA A 190 1.72 -11.77 -12.66
N THR A 191 1.83 -10.88 -11.66
CA THR A 191 1.61 -9.45 -11.83
C THR A 191 2.66 -8.82 -12.76
N ALA A 192 3.94 -9.15 -12.56
CA ALA A 192 5.04 -8.66 -13.38
C ALA A 192 4.93 -9.11 -14.84
N VAL A 193 4.60 -10.38 -15.07
CA VAL A 193 4.44 -10.95 -16.42
C VAL A 193 3.21 -10.37 -17.12
N ALA A 194 2.11 -10.16 -16.40
CA ALA A 194 0.89 -9.57 -16.95
C ALA A 194 1.07 -8.11 -17.39
N ALA A 195 2.00 -7.37 -16.79
CA ALA A 195 2.34 -6.00 -17.21
C ALA A 195 2.98 -5.94 -18.61
N GLY A 196 3.56 -7.05 -19.09
CA GLY A 196 4.23 -7.16 -20.38
C GLY A 196 5.56 -6.39 -20.44
N GLY A 197 6.16 -6.35 -21.64
CA GLY A 197 7.46 -5.72 -21.87
C GLY A 197 8.64 -6.64 -21.58
N ASP A 198 9.74 -6.07 -21.09
CA ASP A 198 10.95 -6.82 -20.71
C ASP A 198 10.67 -7.62 -19.42
N VAL A 199 10.55 -8.95 -19.58
CA VAL A 199 10.20 -9.85 -18.48
C VAL A 199 11.30 -9.91 -17.43
N THR A 200 12.58 -9.83 -17.82
CA THR A 200 13.69 -9.89 -16.87
C THR A 200 13.67 -8.65 -15.99
N LYS A 201 13.51 -7.46 -16.60
CA LYS A 201 13.36 -6.21 -15.85
C LYS A 201 12.13 -6.23 -14.94
N ALA A 202 10.98 -6.71 -15.43
CA ALA A 202 9.76 -6.79 -14.65
C ALA A 202 9.91 -7.71 -13.43
N LEU A 203 10.54 -8.87 -13.59
CA LEU A 203 10.82 -9.81 -12.51
C LEU A 203 11.81 -9.23 -11.49
N THR A 204 12.89 -8.58 -11.94
CA THR A 204 13.81 -7.87 -11.05
C THR A 204 13.08 -6.82 -10.23
N ASN A 205 12.23 -6.00 -10.86
CA ASN A 205 11.47 -4.96 -10.17
C ASN A 205 10.46 -5.51 -9.14
N ALA A 206 9.88 -6.68 -9.41
CA ALA A 206 8.90 -7.30 -8.53
C ALA A 206 9.50 -8.13 -7.38
N LEU A 207 10.76 -8.59 -7.51
CA LEU A 207 11.34 -9.58 -6.59
C LEU A 207 12.60 -9.08 -5.85
N ALA A 208 13.39 -8.16 -6.41
CA ALA A 208 14.62 -7.67 -5.78
C ALA A 208 14.37 -6.58 -4.71
N LEU A 209 13.38 -6.82 -3.85
CA LEU A 209 12.93 -5.83 -2.86
C LEU A 209 13.96 -5.60 -1.74
N ASP A 210 14.93 -6.51 -1.58
CA ASP A 210 16.02 -6.42 -0.59
C ASP A 210 16.83 -5.12 -0.66
N GLN A 211 16.83 -4.46 -1.83
CA GLN A 211 17.43 -3.16 -2.06
C GLN A 211 16.82 -2.04 -1.22
N ILE A 212 15.56 -2.18 -0.80
CA ILE A 212 14.89 -1.27 0.13
C ILE A 212 15.13 -1.77 1.56
N GLN A 213 15.89 -1.08 2.40
CA GLN A 213 16.10 -1.48 3.79
C GLN A 213 15.15 -0.75 4.75
N ASN A 214 14.72 0.46 4.37
CA ASN A 214 13.84 1.32 5.15
C ASN A 214 12.56 1.64 4.36
N VAL A 215 11.40 1.39 4.96
CA VAL A 215 10.08 1.81 4.48
C VAL A 215 9.55 2.88 5.42
N VAL A 216 9.31 4.08 4.91
CA VAL A 216 8.75 5.21 5.66
C VAL A 216 7.38 5.53 5.10
N VAL A 217 6.35 5.48 5.95
CA VAL A 217 4.97 5.79 5.60
C VAL A 217 4.59 7.12 6.25
N ILE A 218 4.35 8.16 5.46
CA ILE A 218 3.86 9.45 5.92
C ILE A 218 2.36 9.52 5.63
N TYR A 219 1.55 9.68 6.68
CA TYR A 219 0.10 9.51 6.61
C TYR A 219 -0.61 10.82 6.99
N ALA A 220 -0.97 11.64 6.01
CA ALA A 220 -1.64 12.94 6.18
C ALA A 220 -3.15 12.80 6.44
N GLU A 221 -3.87 13.93 6.47
CA GLU A 221 -5.32 14.10 6.70
C GLU A 221 -5.91 15.09 5.67
N ASN A 222 -7.23 15.24 5.65
CA ASN A 222 -8.09 14.42 4.81
C ASN A 222 -8.31 15.06 3.45
N ARG A 223 -7.80 14.43 2.38
CA ARG A 223 -7.77 14.99 1.04
C ARG A 223 -8.04 13.91 0.01
N GLY A 224 -9.07 14.12 -0.82
CA GLY A 224 -9.30 13.31 -2.02
C GLY A 224 -8.25 13.59 -3.10
N PHE A 225 -8.04 12.66 -4.04
CA PHE A 225 -7.05 12.84 -5.10
C PHE A 225 -7.37 14.07 -5.96
N ASP A 226 -8.60 14.17 -6.47
CA ASP A 226 -9.04 15.32 -7.25
C ASP A 226 -9.02 16.64 -6.46
N ASN A 227 -9.14 16.60 -5.12
CA ASN A 227 -9.10 17.79 -4.28
C ASN A 227 -7.75 18.52 -4.32
N LEU A 228 -6.63 17.81 -4.44
CA LEU A 228 -5.28 18.41 -4.42
C LEU A 228 -4.45 18.17 -5.69
N TYR A 229 -4.59 17.00 -6.30
CA TYR A 229 -3.76 16.55 -7.44
C TYR A 229 -4.56 16.37 -8.72
N GLY A 230 -5.84 16.73 -8.72
CA GLY A 230 -6.72 16.65 -9.88
C GLY A 230 -6.21 17.39 -11.12
N LEU A 231 -5.35 18.40 -10.95
CA LEU A 231 -4.74 19.15 -12.06
C LEU A 231 -3.38 18.62 -12.52
N PHE A 232 -2.84 17.56 -11.89
CA PHE A 232 -1.48 17.10 -12.14
C PHE A 232 -1.33 16.56 -13.58
N PRO A 233 -0.35 17.04 -14.37
CA PRO A 233 -0.18 16.59 -15.75
C PRO A 233 0.06 15.08 -15.85
N GLY A 234 -0.70 14.40 -16.71
CA GLY A 234 -0.60 12.95 -16.92
C GLY A 234 -1.41 12.12 -15.94
N ALA A 235 -1.97 12.73 -14.88
CA ALA A 235 -2.87 12.03 -13.99
C ALA A 235 -4.24 11.80 -14.63
N ASN A 236 -4.88 10.73 -14.21
CA ASN A 236 -6.33 10.56 -14.20
C ASN A 236 -6.94 11.56 -13.21
N GLY A 237 -6.83 12.85 -13.54
CA GLY A 237 -7.32 13.97 -12.72
C GLY A 237 -8.72 14.42 -13.12
N ILE A 238 -9.10 15.65 -12.82
CA ILE A 238 -10.46 16.15 -13.02
C ILE A 238 -10.80 16.27 -14.51
N PRO A 239 -11.77 15.50 -15.05
CA PRO A 239 -12.13 15.56 -16.47
C PRO A 239 -12.67 16.94 -16.87
N GLY A 240 -12.19 17.47 -17.99
CA GLY A 240 -12.57 18.79 -18.51
C GLY A 240 -11.82 19.97 -17.88
N VAL A 241 -11.03 19.74 -16.82
CA VAL A 241 -10.12 20.74 -16.23
C VAL A 241 -8.67 20.32 -16.43
N ASN A 242 -8.35 19.05 -16.17
CA ASN A 242 -7.06 18.45 -16.48
C ASN A 242 -7.04 17.98 -17.95
N PRO A 243 -6.12 18.48 -18.80
CA PRO A 243 -6.08 18.13 -20.23
C PRO A 243 -5.82 16.65 -20.53
N THR A 244 -5.20 15.91 -19.60
CA THR A 244 -4.89 14.48 -19.80
C THR A 244 -5.95 13.55 -19.21
N ALA A 245 -6.87 14.08 -18.42
CA ALA A 245 -7.94 13.29 -17.82
C ALA A 245 -8.98 12.90 -18.88
N THR A 246 -9.44 11.65 -18.79
CA THR A 246 -10.50 11.11 -19.66
C THR A 246 -11.77 10.88 -18.83
N GLY A 247 -12.93 10.73 -19.48
CA GLY A 247 -14.20 10.53 -18.79
C GLY A 247 -14.96 11.82 -18.51
N SER A 248 -15.77 11.82 -17.45
CA SER A 248 -16.67 12.94 -17.11
C SER A 248 -16.87 13.08 -15.61
N VAL A 249 -17.00 14.31 -15.13
CA VAL A 249 -17.48 14.60 -13.76
C VAL A 249 -18.97 14.26 -13.68
N ALA A 250 -19.37 13.44 -12.71
CA ALA A 250 -20.76 13.08 -12.47
C ALA A 250 -21.56 14.31 -12.03
N LYS A 251 -22.72 14.52 -12.66
CA LYS A 251 -23.71 15.48 -12.15
C LYS A 251 -24.26 14.95 -10.84
N GLN A 252 -24.25 15.78 -9.82
CA GLN A 252 -24.77 15.42 -8.51
C GLN A 252 -26.29 15.33 -8.57
N THR A 253 -26.84 14.34 -7.88
CA THR A 253 -28.27 14.02 -7.81
C THR A 253 -28.76 14.17 -6.38
N ASP A 254 -30.05 14.43 -6.22
CA ASP A 254 -30.70 14.54 -4.92
C ASP A 254 -31.05 13.16 -4.34
N TYR A 255 -31.69 13.12 -3.17
CA TYR A 255 -32.09 11.88 -2.52
C TYR A 255 -33.01 10.97 -3.35
N ASP A 256 -33.77 11.55 -4.29
CA ASP A 256 -34.73 10.88 -5.17
C ASP A 256 -34.15 10.55 -6.57
N ASP A 257 -32.83 10.64 -6.73
CA ASP A 257 -32.09 10.46 -8.00
C ASP A 257 -32.34 11.53 -9.07
N SER A 258 -33.11 12.58 -8.78
CA SER A 258 -33.22 13.73 -9.68
C SER A 258 -31.89 14.49 -9.78
N VAL A 259 -31.55 14.99 -10.97
CA VAL A 259 -30.33 15.81 -11.15
C VAL A 259 -30.53 17.16 -10.48
N LEU A 260 -29.60 17.54 -9.61
CA LEU A 260 -29.66 18.82 -8.92
C LEU A 260 -29.49 19.98 -9.92
N PRO A 261 -30.37 21.00 -9.91
CA PRO A 261 -30.23 22.17 -10.79
C PRO A 261 -28.98 23.02 -10.45
N TYR A 262 -28.57 23.00 -9.19
CA TYR A 262 -27.39 23.63 -8.62
C TYR A 262 -27.01 22.88 -7.34
N LEU A 263 -25.79 23.06 -6.83
CA LEU A 263 -25.36 22.41 -5.60
C LEU A 263 -26.11 22.96 -4.37
N PRO A 264 -26.39 22.12 -3.36
CA PRO A 264 -26.78 22.59 -2.04
C PRO A 264 -25.77 23.62 -1.54
N LYS A 265 -26.25 24.67 -0.87
CA LYS A 265 -25.37 25.62 -0.21
C LYS A 265 -24.49 24.92 0.82
N THR A 266 -23.34 25.51 1.12
CA THR A 266 -22.48 25.03 2.18
C THR A 266 -23.07 25.42 3.53
N TRP A 267 -23.77 24.47 4.16
CA TRP A 267 -24.41 24.68 5.46
C TRP A 267 -23.39 25.19 6.49
N GLY A 268 -23.71 26.26 7.21
CA GLY A 268 -22.78 26.87 8.17
C GLY A 268 -21.63 27.70 7.56
N GLY A 269 -21.54 27.81 6.24
CA GLY A 269 -20.48 28.55 5.54
C GLY A 269 -19.29 27.68 5.12
N LEU A 270 -18.59 28.10 4.06
CA LEU A 270 -17.50 27.35 3.46
C LEU A 270 -16.19 27.45 4.23
N THR A 271 -15.88 28.64 4.73
CA THR A 271 -14.69 28.88 5.56
C THR A 271 -14.98 28.49 7.01
N ALA A 272 -13.99 27.94 7.71
CA ALA A 272 -14.12 27.62 9.12
C ALA A 272 -14.42 28.88 9.96
N ALA A 273 -15.08 28.69 11.10
CA ALA A 273 -15.37 29.80 12.01
C ALA A 273 -14.08 30.49 12.49
N GLY A 274 -14.10 31.83 12.52
CA GLY A 274 -12.96 32.63 13.00
C GLY A 274 -11.88 32.95 11.94
N GLN A 275 -12.04 32.51 10.69
CA GLN A 275 -11.16 32.90 9.59
C GLN A 275 -11.35 34.37 9.20
N SER A 276 -10.24 35.04 8.83
CA SER A 276 -10.27 36.43 8.35
C SER A 276 -10.95 36.58 6.99
N VAL A 277 -10.78 35.57 6.12
CA VAL A 277 -11.53 35.41 4.88
C VAL A 277 -12.77 34.58 5.20
N THR A 278 -13.96 35.13 4.95
CA THR A 278 -15.24 34.46 5.23
C THR A 278 -16.05 34.27 3.96
N ILE A 279 -16.46 33.03 3.70
CA ILE A 279 -17.42 32.68 2.65
C ILE A 279 -18.65 32.08 3.33
N SER A 280 -19.69 32.90 3.46
CA SER A 280 -20.91 32.54 4.17
C SER A 280 -21.77 31.54 3.39
N GLU A 281 -22.69 30.88 4.09
CA GLU A 281 -23.67 29.97 3.49
C GLU A 281 -24.45 30.64 2.35
N ALA A 282 -24.88 31.89 2.52
CA ALA A 282 -25.63 32.64 1.51
C ALA A 282 -24.83 32.87 0.21
N MET A 283 -23.51 33.04 0.32
CA MET A 283 -22.63 33.26 -0.83
C MET A 283 -22.46 32.00 -1.69
N THR A 284 -22.64 30.83 -1.09
CA THR A 284 -22.56 29.53 -1.78
C THR A 284 -23.89 29.07 -2.38
N ALA A 285 -24.95 29.88 -2.25
CA ALA A 285 -26.24 29.56 -2.84
C ALA A 285 -26.10 29.48 -4.37
N THR A 286 -26.73 28.46 -4.98
CA THR A 286 -26.82 28.29 -6.43
C THR A 286 -25.50 28.07 -7.17
N PHE A 287 -24.46 27.60 -6.48
CA PHE A 287 -23.24 27.14 -7.17
C PHE A 287 -23.58 26.10 -8.25
N PRO A 288 -22.98 26.18 -9.45
CA PRO A 288 -23.30 25.24 -10.53
C PRO A 288 -23.08 23.79 -10.10
N ASN A 289 -23.94 22.87 -10.56
CA ASN A 289 -23.78 21.44 -10.32
C ASN A 289 -22.55 20.89 -11.06
N GLY A 290 -21.39 20.96 -10.41
CA GLY A 290 -20.10 20.50 -10.91
C GLY A 290 -18.98 20.85 -9.94
N MET A 291 -17.78 20.35 -10.23
CA MET A 291 -16.60 20.72 -9.46
C MET A 291 -16.22 22.19 -9.67
N PHE A 292 -15.62 22.81 -8.64
CA PHE A 292 -15.16 24.19 -8.70
C PHE A 292 -13.83 24.38 -7.95
N GLN A 293 -13.01 25.31 -8.42
CA GLN A 293 -11.74 25.64 -7.79
C GLN A 293 -11.96 26.56 -6.59
N ILE A 294 -11.50 26.12 -5.41
CA ILE A 294 -11.61 26.86 -4.13
C ILE A 294 -10.70 28.09 -4.16
N ASP A 295 -9.47 27.93 -4.65
CA ASP A 295 -8.42 28.94 -4.67
C ASP A 295 -8.27 29.65 -6.01
N ASP A 296 -9.38 29.84 -6.75
CA ASP A 296 -9.37 30.54 -8.03
C ASP A 296 -8.86 31.99 -7.81
N PRO A 297 -7.76 32.41 -8.46
CA PRO A 297 -7.22 33.76 -8.31
C PRO A 297 -8.17 34.85 -8.84
N LYS A 298 -9.21 34.50 -9.62
CA LYS A 298 -10.26 35.41 -10.08
C LYS A 298 -11.41 35.55 -9.09
N GLY A 299 -11.39 34.79 -7.99
CA GLY A 299 -12.44 34.71 -6.98
C GLY A 299 -13.27 33.43 -7.11
N LEU A 300 -13.73 32.90 -5.98
CA LEU A 300 -14.53 31.68 -5.93
C LEU A 300 -15.88 31.90 -6.62
N LEU A 301 -16.03 31.39 -7.85
CA LEU A 301 -17.24 31.50 -8.65
C LEU A 301 -17.81 32.94 -8.66
N ASN A 302 -19.07 33.11 -8.30
CA ASN A 302 -19.78 34.38 -8.29
C ASN A 302 -19.63 35.16 -6.96
N THR A 303 -18.80 34.69 -6.03
CA THR A 303 -18.64 35.35 -4.71
C THR A 303 -17.74 36.59 -4.77
N GLY A 304 -16.84 36.66 -5.75
CA GLY A 304 -15.80 37.69 -5.84
C GLY A 304 -14.74 37.64 -4.73
N VAL A 305 -14.77 36.62 -3.87
CA VAL A 305 -13.81 36.43 -2.77
C VAL A 305 -12.73 35.44 -3.19
N THR A 306 -11.47 35.84 -3.05
CA THR A 306 -10.34 34.93 -3.21
C THR A 306 -9.97 34.33 -1.84
N MET A 307 -9.58 33.06 -1.84
CA MET A 307 -8.99 32.41 -0.67
C MET A 307 -7.80 31.57 -1.13
N ASP A 308 -6.71 31.64 -0.38
CA ASP A 308 -5.54 30.79 -0.64
C ASP A 308 -5.59 29.52 0.21
N GLN A 309 -4.61 28.65 0.00
CA GLN A 309 -4.46 27.34 0.64
C GLN A 309 -4.12 27.41 2.15
N SER A 310 -3.89 28.60 2.71
CA SER A 310 -3.72 28.84 4.15
C SER A 310 -5.03 29.10 4.88
N VAL A 311 -6.11 29.43 4.15
CA VAL A 311 -7.45 29.65 4.72
C VAL A 311 -8.13 28.30 5.00
N LEU A 312 -8.59 28.13 6.24
CA LEU A 312 -9.29 26.92 6.65
C LEU A 312 -10.70 26.87 6.02
N THR A 313 -11.00 25.81 5.28
CA THR A 313 -12.38 25.42 4.99
C THR A 313 -13.02 24.83 6.25
N ARG A 314 -14.36 24.82 6.33
CA ARG A 314 -15.06 24.02 7.32
C ARG A 314 -14.79 22.54 7.10
N ASP A 315 -14.95 21.75 8.16
CA ASP A 315 -14.90 20.30 8.07
C ASP A 315 -16.17 19.74 7.41
N LEU A 316 -16.08 18.63 6.69
CA LEU A 316 -17.18 17.98 5.99
C LEU A 316 -17.42 16.59 6.59
N VAL A 317 -18.62 16.04 6.46
CA VAL A 317 -18.89 14.67 6.86
C VAL A 317 -18.09 13.68 6.02
N HIS A 318 -17.36 12.82 6.71
CA HIS A 318 -16.55 11.74 6.14
C HIS A 318 -16.79 10.43 6.92
N ARG A 319 -18.04 10.13 7.28
CA ARG A 319 -18.41 8.94 8.05
C ARG A 319 -18.65 7.72 7.16
N PHE A 320 -18.48 6.52 7.72
CA PHE A 320 -18.53 5.23 7.00
C PHE A 320 -19.75 5.05 6.09
N TYR A 321 -20.96 5.22 6.61
CA TYR A 321 -22.18 5.06 5.82
C TYR A 321 -22.48 6.26 4.92
N ASN A 322 -22.09 7.47 5.34
CA ASN A 322 -22.21 8.67 4.50
C ASN A 322 -21.37 8.51 3.23
N ASN A 323 -20.12 8.09 3.37
CA ASN A 323 -19.23 7.88 2.22
C ASN A 323 -19.77 6.82 1.25
N GLN A 324 -20.34 5.72 1.74
CA GLN A 324 -21.03 4.75 0.88
C GLN A 324 -22.21 5.36 0.12
N MET A 325 -23.05 6.17 0.79
CA MET A 325 -24.17 6.83 0.13
C MET A 325 -23.72 7.91 -0.87
N GLN A 326 -22.59 8.59 -0.61
CA GLN A 326 -21.99 9.57 -1.53
C GLN A 326 -21.43 8.89 -2.80
N ILE A 327 -20.77 7.74 -2.64
CA ILE A 327 -20.25 6.90 -3.71
C ILE A 327 -21.38 6.26 -4.53
N ASN A 328 -22.52 5.94 -3.88
CA ASN A 328 -23.74 5.44 -4.52
C ASN A 328 -23.49 4.28 -5.50
N GLY A 329 -22.78 3.24 -5.04
CA GLY A 329 -22.46 2.07 -5.86
C GLY A 329 -21.49 2.35 -7.03
N GLY A 330 -20.65 3.38 -6.91
CA GLY A 330 -19.64 3.76 -7.89
C GLY A 330 -20.09 4.82 -8.89
N LYS A 331 -21.33 5.31 -8.79
CA LYS A 331 -21.83 6.45 -9.60
C LYS A 331 -21.21 7.78 -9.18
N ASN A 332 -20.76 7.88 -7.92
CA ASN A 332 -20.18 9.07 -7.30
C ASN A 332 -21.08 10.32 -7.41
N ASP A 333 -22.39 10.16 -7.50
CA ASP A 333 -23.32 11.22 -7.86
C ASP A 333 -24.10 11.79 -6.66
N LYS A 334 -23.72 11.50 -5.42
CA LYS A 334 -24.44 11.98 -4.22
C LYS A 334 -23.54 12.58 -3.14
N TYR A 335 -22.33 13.01 -3.48
CA TYR A 335 -21.43 13.71 -2.55
C TYR A 335 -22.08 14.96 -1.99
N ALA A 336 -22.63 15.80 -2.87
CA ALA A 336 -23.28 17.03 -2.47
C ALA A 336 -24.57 16.82 -1.66
N ALA A 337 -25.34 15.78 -2.00
CA ALA A 337 -26.62 15.51 -1.35
C ALA A 337 -26.46 14.98 0.09
N TYR A 338 -25.49 14.09 0.32
CA TYR A 338 -25.25 13.48 1.63
C TYR A 338 -24.13 14.15 2.44
N SER A 339 -23.65 15.31 2.00
CA SER A 339 -22.71 16.14 2.76
C SER A 339 -23.43 17.11 3.69
N ASP A 340 -22.97 17.21 4.93
CA ASP A 340 -23.37 18.25 5.88
C ASP A 340 -22.73 19.62 5.56
N ALA A 341 -21.84 19.67 4.57
CA ALA A 341 -21.27 20.87 3.97
C ALA A 341 -21.76 21.08 2.52
N GLY A 342 -22.77 20.32 2.08
CA GLY A 342 -23.42 20.50 0.78
C GLY A 342 -22.42 20.55 -0.38
N GLY A 343 -22.50 21.62 -1.17
CA GLY A 343 -21.69 21.83 -2.37
C GLY A 343 -20.18 21.93 -2.15
N LEU A 344 -19.70 22.22 -0.94
CA LEU A 344 -18.25 22.23 -0.66
C LEU A 344 -17.58 20.90 -0.98
N SER A 345 -18.32 19.79 -0.87
CA SER A 345 -17.83 18.47 -1.29
C SER A 345 -17.30 18.44 -2.72
N MET A 346 -17.73 19.34 -3.62
CA MET A 346 -17.29 19.41 -5.01
C MET A 346 -16.06 20.32 -5.24
N GLY A 347 -15.49 20.89 -4.17
CA GLY A 347 -14.37 21.82 -4.27
C GLY A 347 -13.01 21.14 -4.45
N TYR A 348 -12.13 21.77 -5.22
CA TYR A 348 -10.72 21.37 -5.37
C TYR A 348 -9.77 22.57 -5.31
N PHE A 349 -8.50 22.34 -4.99
CA PHE A 349 -7.43 23.34 -5.01
C PHE A 349 -6.53 23.17 -6.22
N ASP A 350 -5.91 24.27 -6.67
CA ASP A 350 -4.79 24.20 -7.61
C ASP A 350 -3.49 23.84 -6.88
N GLY A 351 -3.18 22.54 -6.89
CA GLY A 351 -1.98 21.99 -6.29
C GLY A 351 -0.65 22.45 -6.91
N SER A 352 -0.65 23.14 -8.07
CA SER A 352 0.59 23.46 -8.81
C SER A 352 1.61 24.32 -8.04
N LYS A 353 1.17 24.98 -6.97
CA LYS A 353 2.01 25.80 -6.07
C LYS A 353 2.53 25.05 -4.85
N MET A 354 2.00 23.86 -4.56
CA MET A 354 2.41 23.04 -3.43
C MET A 354 3.86 22.56 -3.57
N GLN A 355 4.57 22.45 -2.45
CA GLN A 355 5.90 21.86 -2.42
C GLN A 355 5.84 20.36 -2.73
N MET A 356 4.82 19.66 -2.25
CA MET A 356 4.59 18.25 -2.55
C MET A 356 4.26 17.99 -4.01
N TRP A 357 3.73 18.99 -4.74
CA TRP A 357 3.60 18.90 -6.19
C TRP A 357 4.97 18.82 -6.88
N LYS A 358 5.96 19.61 -6.42
CA LYS A 358 7.34 19.52 -6.93
C LYS A 358 7.98 18.19 -6.59
N VAL A 359 7.66 17.59 -5.44
CA VAL A 359 8.08 16.23 -5.11
C VAL A 359 7.47 15.24 -6.11
N ALA A 360 6.16 15.32 -6.39
CA ALA A 360 5.49 14.48 -7.38
C ALA A 360 6.12 14.61 -8.78
N GLN A 361 6.51 15.81 -9.21
CA GLN A 361 7.21 16.03 -10.48
C GLN A 361 8.57 15.34 -10.57
N ASN A 362 9.25 15.12 -9.43
CA ASN A 362 10.56 14.49 -9.38
C ASN A 362 10.50 12.97 -9.17
N TYR A 363 9.36 12.45 -8.71
CA TYR A 363 9.19 11.05 -8.31
C TYR A 363 7.93 10.46 -8.97
N VAL A 364 7.20 9.59 -8.26
CA VAL A 364 5.98 8.97 -8.78
C VAL A 364 4.78 9.53 -8.05
N LEU A 365 3.78 9.97 -8.80
CA LEU A 365 2.42 10.19 -8.30
C LEU A 365 1.57 8.95 -8.64
N ALA A 366 1.02 8.27 -7.65
CA ALA A 366 0.04 7.21 -7.89
C ALA A 366 -1.36 7.84 -7.93
N ASP A 367 -2.04 7.70 -9.07
CA ASP A 367 -3.33 8.35 -9.33
C ASP A 367 -4.52 7.39 -9.23
N ASN A 368 -4.31 6.21 -8.66
CA ASN A 368 -5.33 5.19 -8.55
C ASN A 368 -5.26 4.45 -7.20
N LEU A 369 -4.92 5.20 -6.14
CA LEU A 369 -4.95 4.72 -4.76
C LEU A 369 -6.25 5.13 -4.06
N PHE A 370 -7.00 4.15 -3.57
CA PHE A 370 -8.24 4.34 -2.84
C PHE A 370 -8.03 4.22 -1.33
N GLN A 371 -8.79 4.96 -0.52
CA GLN A 371 -8.75 4.75 0.92
C GLN A 371 -9.20 3.31 1.26
N GLY A 372 -8.52 2.67 2.20
CA GLY A 372 -8.68 1.24 2.48
C GLY A 372 -10.09 0.86 2.91
N ALA A 373 -10.73 1.73 3.68
CA ALA A 373 -12.11 1.57 4.13
C ALA A 373 -12.94 2.85 3.90
N PHE A 374 -14.25 2.71 3.75
CA PHE A 374 -15.17 3.83 3.68
C PHE A 374 -15.06 4.70 4.94
N GLY A 375 -15.30 6.00 4.79
CA GLY A 375 -15.38 6.94 5.91
C GLY A 375 -14.03 7.37 6.48
N GLY A 376 -14.01 7.67 7.78
CA GLY A 376 -13.09 8.65 8.36
C GLY A 376 -11.77 8.09 8.88
N SER A 377 -10.99 8.99 9.47
CA SER A 377 -9.62 8.76 9.93
C SER A 377 -9.48 7.55 10.83
N PHE A 378 -10.36 7.42 11.84
CA PHE A 378 -10.30 6.31 12.80
C PHE A 378 -10.22 4.95 12.11
N LEU A 379 -11.15 4.63 11.21
CA LEU A 379 -11.19 3.30 10.60
C LEU A 379 -10.01 3.10 9.64
N ASN A 380 -9.65 4.12 8.84
CA ASN A 380 -8.54 4.00 7.90
C ASN A 380 -7.18 3.83 8.60
N HIS A 381 -6.97 4.41 9.79
CA HIS A 381 -5.76 4.13 10.59
C HIS A 381 -5.72 2.69 11.12
N GLN A 382 -6.86 2.12 11.50
CA GLN A 382 -6.94 0.70 11.89
C GLN A 382 -6.67 -0.20 10.68
N TYR A 383 -7.29 0.13 9.55
CA TYR A 383 -7.14 -0.59 8.29
C TYR A 383 -5.69 -0.54 7.78
N LEU A 384 -4.97 0.58 7.97
CA LEU A 384 -3.56 0.73 7.64
C LEU A 384 -2.66 -0.29 8.33
N ILE A 385 -2.99 -0.74 9.54
CA ILE A 385 -2.10 -1.63 10.31
C ILE A 385 -2.55 -3.09 10.34
N CYS A 386 -3.83 -3.40 10.07
CA CYS A 386 -4.33 -4.79 10.11
C CYS A 386 -5.16 -5.21 8.89
N ALA A 387 -5.52 -4.29 7.98
CA ALA A 387 -6.52 -4.51 6.94
C ALA A 387 -7.86 -5.04 7.49
N CYS A 388 -8.24 -4.56 8.68
CA CYS A 388 -9.37 -5.06 9.45
C CYS A 388 -10.15 -3.91 10.10
N ALA A 389 -11.38 -4.19 10.52
CA ALA A 389 -12.19 -3.26 11.30
C ALA A 389 -12.20 -3.69 12.78
N PRO A 390 -12.08 -2.75 13.74
CA PRO A 390 -12.15 -3.07 15.16
C PRO A 390 -13.50 -3.66 15.55
N THR A 391 -13.47 -4.68 16.40
CA THR A 391 -14.64 -5.38 16.92
C THR A 391 -15.16 -4.76 18.21
N TYR A 392 -16.49 -4.84 18.41
CA TYR A 392 -17.17 -4.46 19.64
C TYR A 392 -18.23 -5.52 20.01
N PRO A 393 -17.90 -6.54 20.83
CA PRO A 393 -18.87 -7.56 21.20
C PRO A 393 -20.00 -6.98 22.07
N ASN A 394 -21.21 -7.53 21.93
CA ASN A 394 -22.38 -7.22 22.78
C ASN A 394 -22.73 -5.72 22.86
N ALA A 395 -22.56 -4.99 21.74
CA ALA A 395 -22.77 -3.55 21.72
C ALA A 395 -24.20 -3.14 22.08
N GLU A 396 -25.19 -4.01 21.83
CA GLU A 396 -26.61 -3.80 22.06
C GLU A 396 -27.05 -3.97 23.53
N ASP A 397 -26.21 -4.58 24.37
CA ASP A 397 -26.58 -4.93 25.74
C ASP A 397 -27.04 -3.69 26.52
N ALA A 398 -27.99 -3.89 27.44
CA ALA A 398 -28.58 -2.78 28.19
C ALA A 398 -27.52 -2.00 29.01
N SER A 399 -26.47 -2.68 29.45
CA SER A 399 -25.31 -2.14 30.18
C SER A 399 -24.20 -1.59 29.27
N SER A 400 -24.25 -1.86 27.97
CA SER A 400 -23.24 -1.38 27.03
C SER A 400 -23.28 0.15 26.92
N PRO A 401 -22.13 0.85 27.07
CA PRO A 401 -22.08 2.29 26.93
C PRO A 401 -22.30 2.75 25.48
N VAL A 402 -22.14 1.85 24.50
CA VAL A 402 -22.26 2.14 23.07
C VAL A 402 -23.57 1.66 22.44
N LYS A 403 -24.55 1.18 23.20
CA LYS A 403 -25.84 0.71 22.65
C LYS A 403 -26.57 1.77 21.81
N ASN A 404 -26.38 3.03 22.18
CA ASN A 404 -26.93 4.18 21.47
C ASN A 404 -26.01 4.71 20.36
N ALA A 405 -24.89 4.05 20.10
CA ALA A 405 -23.94 4.35 19.03
C ALA A 405 -24.03 3.36 17.84
N ILE A 406 -24.97 2.41 17.87
CA ILE A 406 -25.22 1.48 16.75
C ILE A 406 -25.96 2.19 15.62
N ALA A 407 -25.36 2.45 14.47
CA ALA A 407 -25.99 3.14 13.35
C ALA A 407 -27.37 2.56 12.98
N ALA A 408 -28.32 3.44 12.65
CA ALA A 408 -29.62 3.06 12.11
C ALA A 408 -29.53 3.08 10.59
N ILE A 409 -29.65 1.91 9.96
CA ILE A 409 -29.59 1.73 8.52
C ILE A 409 -30.87 1.09 8.00
N ASP A 410 -31.23 1.45 6.78
CA ASP A 410 -32.21 0.73 5.98
C ASP A 410 -31.46 -0.32 5.15
N THR A 411 -32.00 -1.55 5.11
CA THR A 411 -31.47 -2.64 4.28
C THR A 411 -32.49 -3.12 3.27
N ASP A 412 -32.02 -3.69 2.16
CA ASP A 412 -32.88 -4.39 1.21
C ASP A 412 -33.35 -5.74 1.77
N ALA A 413 -34.15 -6.48 0.98
CA ALA A 413 -34.67 -7.79 1.37
C ALA A 413 -33.58 -8.86 1.59
N ASN A 414 -32.37 -8.65 1.06
CA ASN A 414 -31.21 -9.53 1.23
C ASN A 414 -30.30 -9.08 2.38
N GLY A 415 -30.66 -8.01 3.09
CA GLY A 415 -29.85 -7.45 4.18
C GLY A 415 -28.70 -6.54 3.70
N ASN A 416 -28.64 -6.17 2.42
CA ASN A 416 -27.63 -5.25 1.93
C ASN A 416 -27.95 -3.81 2.37
N PHE A 417 -26.92 -3.03 2.70
CA PHE A 417 -27.06 -1.62 3.02
C PHE A 417 -27.68 -0.85 1.84
N VAL A 418 -28.73 -0.06 2.14
CA VAL A 418 -29.35 0.86 1.17
C VAL A 418 -28.98 2.30 1.52
N ARG A 419 -29.23 2.71 2.77
CA ARG A 419 -28.94 4.06 3.27
C ARG A 419 -28.96 4.10 4.80
N LEU A 420 -28.47 5.20 5.37
CA LEU A 420 -28.81 5.55 6.76
C LEU A 420 -30.31 5.85 6.86
N THR A 421 -30.97 5.34 7.91
CA THR A 421 -32.39 5.61 8.16
C THR A 421 -32.60 7.11 8.36
N PRO A 422 -33.49 7.76 7.57
CA PRO A 422 -33.78 9.18 7.73
C PRO A 422 -34.34 9.51 9.13
N GLY A 423 -33.99 10.68 9.67
CA GLY A 423 -34.56 11.19 10.92
C GLY A 423 -35.97 11.76 10.75
N THR A 424 -36.67 12.05 11.85
CA THR A 424 -38.07 12.55 11.84
C THR A 424 -38.28 13.82 11.03
N ASN A 425 -37.25 14.68 10.95
CA ASN A 425 -37.28 15.95 10.22
C ASN A 425 -36.31 15.94 9.01
N ALA A 426 -36.02 14.76 8.46
CA ALA A 426 -35.16 14.68 7.28
C ALA A 426 -35.79 15.46 6.10
N PRO A 427 -35.03 16.33 5.42
CA PRO A 427 -35.56 17.08 4.30
C PRO A 427 -35.84 16.15 3.12
N ALA A 428 -36.89 16.46 2.35
CA ALA A 428 -37.20 15.72 1.12
C ALA A 428 -36.16 15.99 0.01
N SER A 429 -35.45 17.11 0.09
CA SER A 429 -34.40 17.52 -0.85
C SER A 429 -33.20 18.09 -0.11
N SER A 430 -32.02 17.73 -0.56
CA SER A 430 -30.74 18.26 -0.06
C SER A 430 -30.59 19.77 -0.27
N LEU A 431 -31.43 20.42 -1.07
CA LEU A 431 -31.43 21.88 -1.24
C LEU A 431 -32.08 22.63 -0.06
N THR A 432 -32.82 21.93 0.82
CA THR A 432 -33.60 22.55 1.90
C THR A 432 -32.80 22.71 3.20
N SER A 433 -32.12 21.64 3.62
CA SER A 433 -31.25 21.60 4.80
C SER A 433 -30.18 20.51 4.64
N ALA A 434 -29.19 20.50 5.53
CA ALA A 434 -28.29 19.36 5.66
C ALA A 434 -29.07 18.06 5.93
N PRO A 435 -28.53 16.88 5.54
CA PRO A 435 -29.13 15.59 5.82
C PRO A 435 -29.36 15.39 7.33
N VAL A 436 -30.48 14.77 7.69
CA VAL A 436 -30.78 14.38 9.07
C VAL A 436 -31.04 12.89 9.13
N TYR A 437 -30.28 12.20 9.98
CA TYR A 437 -30.37 10.75 10.16
C TYR A 437 -31.02 10.42 11.50
N LYS A 438 -31.68 9.27 11.58
CA LYS A 438 -32.10 8.69 12.85
C LYS A 438 -30.89 8.44 13.75
N ARG A 439 -29.80 7.89 13.18
CA ARG A 439 -28.52 7.65 13.86
C ARG A 439 -27.40 7.23 12.90
N ASP A 440 -26.43 8.11 12.66
CA ASP A 440 -25.25 7.91 11.81
C ASP A 440 -23.96 7.70 12.64
N ALA A 441 -24.05 6.81 13.63
CA ALA A 441 -23.11 6.70 14.74
C ALA A 441 -21.95 5.70 14.50
N ALA A 442 -21.12 5.48 15.53
CA ALA A 442 -19.80 4.83 15.41
C ALA A 442 -19.79 3.32 15.26
N ILE A 443 -20.87 2.62 15.62
CA ILE A 443 -20.93 1.16 15.64
C ILE A 443 -21.85 0.68 14.52
N THR A 444 -21.45 -0.33 13.76
CA THR A 444 -22.31 -1.00 12.76
C THR A 444 -23.42 -1.80 13.43
N PRO A 445 -24.57 -2.09 12.79
CA PRO A 445 -25.45 -3.16 13.25
C PRO A 445 -24.71 -4.51 13.28
N LYS A 446 -25.17 -5.44 14.12
CA LYS A 446 -24.57 -6.78 14.17
C LYS A 446 -24.58 -7.45 12.81
N ASP A 447 -23.48 -8.15 12.53
CA ASP A 447 -23.40 -9.02 11.38
C ASP A 447 -24.06 -10.39 11.64
N ALA A 448 -23.97 -11.29 10.65
CA ALA A 448 -24.53 -12.64 10.74
C ALA A 448 -23.91 -13.51 11.84
N SER A 449 -22.72 -13.17 12.33
CA SER A 449 -22.06 -13.85 13.46
C SER A 449 -22.45 -13.27 14.82
N GLY A 450 -23.20 -12.17 14.84
CA GLY A 450 -23.53 -11.43 16.05
C GLY A 450 -22.48 -10.39 16.46
N MET A 451 -21.48 -10.14 15.61
CA MET A 451 -20.39 -9.20 15.89
C MET A 451 -20.76 -7.78 15.44
N TYR A 452 -20.40 -6.78 16.26
CA TYR A 452 -20.46 -5.37 15.90
C TYR A 452 -19.05 -4.86 15.64
N TYR A 453 -18.97 -3.77 14.86
CA TYR A 453 -17.70 -3.16 14.49
C TYR A 453 -17.74 -1.66 14.66
N ALA A 454 -16.64 -1.10 15.15
CA ALA A 454 -16.44 0.34 15.20
C ALA A 454 -15.95 0.84 13.83
N VAL A 455 -16.70 1.75 13.22
CA VAL A 455 -16.46 2.27 11.86
C VAL A 455 -16.37 3.79 11.79
N ASN A 456 -16.74 4.51 12.86
CA ASN A 456 -16.42 5.92 13.03
C ASN A 456 -15.69 6.14 14.36
N THR A 457 -15.21 7.35 14.60
CA THR A 457 -14.31 7.71 15.70
C THR A 457 -14.75 7.18 17.07
N MET A 458 -13.98 6.21 17.54
CA MET A 458 -13.91 5.76 18.93
C MET A 458 -12.57 6.18 19.52
N GLN A 459 -12.33 5.88 20.80
CA GLN A 459 -11.13 6.32 21.53
C GLN A 459 -10.41 5.14 22.16
N PRO A 460 -9.07 5.19 22.23
CA PRO A 460 -8.28 4.06 22.69
C PRO A 460 -8.51 3.79 24.18
N ALA A 461 -8.35 2.51 24.54
CA ALA A 461 -8.47 2.04 25.91
C ALA A 461 -7.34 2.55 26.83
N TYR A 462 -6.20 2.94 26.24
CA TYR A 462 -5.01 3.36 26.98
C TYR A 462 -4.75 4.86 26.79
N GLN A 463 -4.27 5.53 27.84
CA GLN A 463 -3.82 6.91 27.73
C GLN A 463 -2.53 6.99 26.87
N PRO A 464 -2.38 8.03 26.04
CA PRO A 464 -3.27 9.17 25.87
C PRO A 464 -4.54 8.81 25.08
N SER A 465 -5.69 9.20 25.61
CA SER A 465 -7.01 9.02 25.01
C SER A 465 -7.82 10.30 25.21
N SER A 466 -8.80 10.60 24.37
CA SER A 466 -9.72 11.73 24.64
C SER A 466 -10.70 11.39 25.78
N VAL A 467 -10.93 10.10 26.02
CA VAL A 467 -11.69 9.60 27.19
C VAL A 467 -10.83 9.73 28.45
N ALA A 468 -11.39 10.33 29.50
CA ALA A 468 -10.73 10.46 30.78
C ALA A 468 -10.55 9.11 31.49
N PRO A 469 -9.52 8.94 32.33
CA PRO A 469 -9.50 7.83 33.27
C PRO A 469 -10.68 7.93 34.24
N PRO A 470 -11.18 6.80 34.77
CA PRO A 470 -12.13 6.81 35.87
C PRO A 470 -11.61 7.68 37.02
N SER A 471 -12.48 8.41 37.70
CA SER A 471 -12.07 9.27 38.84
C SER A 471 -11.42 8.48 39.99
N THR A 472 -11.66 7.17 40.04
CA THR A 472 -11.09 6.24 41.02
C THR A 472 -9.75 5.64 40.58
N ASP A 473 -9.34 5.79 39.32
CA ASP A 473 -8.07 5.26 38.82
C ASP A 473 -6.91 6.22 39.13
N SER A 474 -6.15 5.90 40.18
CA SER A 474 -4.97 6.68 40.58
C SER A 474 -3.79 6.53 39.61
N THR A 475 -3.76 5.49 38.76
CA THR A 475 -2.70 5.28 37.77
C THR A 475 -2.83 6.24 36.59
N LYS A 476 -4.07 6.62 36.25
CA LYS A 476 -4.44 7.44 35.08
C LYS A 476 -3.90 6.85 33.77
N LEU A 477 -3.80 5.53 33.68
CA LEU A 477 -3.26 4.85 32.49
C LEU A 477 -4.35 4.38 31.53
N TYR A 478 -5.59 4.20 32.01
CA TYR A 478 -6.69 3.63 31.23
C TYR A 478 -7.78 4.66 30.95
N ALA A 479 -8.55 4.45 29.90
CA ALA A 479 -9.77 5.20 29.61
C ALA A 479 -10.95 4.66 30.43
N ASP A 480 -11.90 5.53 30.79
CA ASP A 480 -13.14 5.15 31.45
C ASP A 480 -14.02 4.31 30.53
N THR A 481 -14.16 3.03 30.88
CA THR A 481 -14.95 2.03 30.17
C THR A 481 -16.44 2.36 30.07
N THR A 482 -16.95 3.29 30.89
CA THR A 482 -18.37 3.71 30.86
C THR A 482 -18.65 4.77 29.81
N SER A 483 -17.62 5.30 29.14
CA SER A 483 -17.77 6.28 28.08
C SER A 483 -18.38 5.67 26.82
N ALA A 484 -19.33 6.38 26.20
CA ALA A 484 -19.89 6.02 24.89
C ALA A 484 -18.88 6.11 23.73
N SER A 485 -17.67 6.61 23.98
CA SER A 485 -16.58 6.68 23.00
C SER A 485 -15.44 5.69 23.29
N TYR A 486 -15.53 4.90 24.36
CA TYR A 486 -14.52 3.91 24.71
C TYR A 486 -14.55 2.70 23.76
N LEU A 487 -13.42 2.38 23.12
CA LEU A 487 -13.23 1.11 22.41
C LEU A 487 -12.44 0.13 23.29
N PRO A 488 -12.95 -1.09 23.55
CA PRO A 488 -12.18 -2.14 24.21
C PRO A 488 -10.86 -2.45 23.46
N PRO A 489 -9.83 -2.94 24.16
CA PRO A 489 -8.60 -3.38 23.51
C PRO A 489 -8.88 -4.43 22.42
N GLN A 490 -8.26 -4.23 21.26
CA GLN A 490 -8.31 -5.13 20.13
C GLN A 490 -7.20 -6.19 20.24
N THR A 491 -7.45 -7.35 19.64
CA THR A 491 -6.54 -8.51 19.69
C THR A 491 -6.29 -9.13 18.32
N GLN A 492 -6.83 -8.52 17.26
CA GLN A 492 -6.55 -8.98 15.90
C GLN A 492 -5.06 -8.79 15.59
N THR A 493 -4.48 -9.72 14.83
CA THR A 493 -3.09 -9.58 14.38
C THR A 493 -2.94 -8.35 13.50
N ASN A 494 -1.96 -7.52 13.81
CA ASN A 494 -1.57 -6.35 13.05
C ASN A 494 -0.13 -6.50 12.51
N ILE A 495 0.30 -5.56 11.67
CA ILE A 495 1.62 -5.58 11.03
C ILE A 495 2.78 -5.50 12.03
N GLY A 496 2.58 -4.81 13.15
CA GLY A 496 3.57 -4.72 14.23
C GLY A 496 3.86 -6.09 14.86
N ASP A 497 2.82 -6.90 15.07
CA ASP A 497 2.97 -8.27 15.60
C ASP A 497 3.81 -9.14 14.64
N LEU A 498 3.56 -9.02 13.33
CA LEU A 498 4.30 -9.77 12.30
C LEU A 498 5.76 -9.32 12.20
N LEU A 499 6.01 -8.01 12.30
CA LEU A 499 7.35 -7.44 12.31
C LEU A 499 8.13 -7.89 13.55
N ASN A 500 7.50 -7.86 14.73
CA ASN A 500 8.07 -8.37 15.98
C ASN A 500 8.42 -9.86 15.90
N ALA A 501 7.51 -10.68 15.37
CA ALA A 501 7.75 -12.11 15.16
C ALA A 501 8.96 -12.38 14.26
N LYS A 502 9.19 -11.52 13.26
CA LYS A 502 10.36 -11.58 12.35
C LYS A 502 11.56 -10.77 12.81
N LYS A 503 11.51 -10.15 14.01
CA LYS A 503 12.57 -9.30 14.56
C LYS A 503 12.98 -8.15 13.63
N VAL A 504 12.02 -7.63 12.87
CA VAL A 504 12.20 -6.45 12.03
C VAL A 504 11.90 -5.22 12.87
N SER A 505 12.85 -4.29 12.95
CA SER A 505 12.66 -3.07 13.73
C SER A 505 11.58 -2.19 13.11
N TRP A 506 10.70 -1.66 13.94
CA TRP A 506 9.64 -0.77 13.47
C TRP A 506 9.22 0.24 14.54
N ALA A 507 8.64 1.35 14.12
CA ALA A 507 8.02 2.31 15.03
C ALA A 507 6.91 3.14 14.36
N TRP A 508 5.98 3.61 15.17
CA TRP A 508 5.06 4.69 14.84
C TRP A 508 5.51 5.97 15.55
N TYR A 509 5.81 6.99 14.76
CA TYR A 509 6.14 8.33 15.22
C TYR A 509 4.91 9.23 15.15
N GLY A 510 4.41 9.66 16.31
CA GLY A 510 3.30 10.61 16.40
C GLY A 510 3.81 12.03 16.67
N GLY A 511 3.32 13.01 15.90
CA GLY A 511 3.52 14.42 16.25
C GLY A 511 2.88 14.75 17.61
N ALA A 512 3.62 15.47 18.47
CA ALA A 512 3.21 15.82 19.83
C ALA A 512 2.90 14.62 20.76
N TRP A 513 3.43 13.42 20.47
CA TRP A 513 3.19 12.22 21.27
C TRP A 513 3.75 12.36 22.69
N ALA A 514 5.02 12.73 22.83
CA ALA A 514 5.70 12.78 24.13
C ALA A 514 5.09 13.84 25.05
N SER A 515 4.78 15.02 24.50
CA SER A 515 4.14 16.11 25.25
C SER A 515 2.74 15.73 25.72
N THR A 516 1.96 15.04 24.87
CA THR A 516 0.62 14.58 25.21
C THR A 516 0.65 13.48 26.27
N LEU A 517 1.61 12.55 26.20
CA LEU A 517 1.80 11.52 27.21
C LEU A 517 2.16 12.11 28.58
N ALA A 518 3.00 13.15 28.60
CA ALA A 518 3.32 13.87 29.83
C ALA A 518 2.09 14.58 30.43
N GLN A 519 1.31 15.27 29.59
CA GLN A 519 0.07 15.94 30.03
C GLN A 519 -0.99 14.95 30.54
N ALA A 520 -1.12 13.79 29.89
CA ALA A 520 -2.04 12.74 30.31
C ALA A 520 -1.77 12.27 31.75
N LYS A 521 -0.49 12.21 32.15
CA LYS A 521 -0.07 11.87 33.52
C LYS A 521 -0.25 13.03 34.51
N ALA A 522 0.10 14.24 34.10
CA ALA A 522 0.14 15.41 35.00
C ALA A 522 -1.25 15.94 35.40
N GLY A 523 -2.24 15.90 34.50
CA GLY A 523 -3.57 16.45 34.80
C GLY A 523 -4.61 16.43 33.69
N ARG A 524 -4.27 15.93 32.48
CA ARG A 524 -5.14 15.92 31.28
C ARG A 524 -5.64 17.29 30.82
N THR A 525 -4.91 18.35 31.14
CA THR A 525 -5.10 19.64 30.49
C THR A 525 -4.34 19.63 29.17
N PHE A 526 -5.01 19.17 28.11
CA PHE A 526 -4.50 19.29 26.75
C PHE A 526 -4.72 20.74 26.31
N ALA A 527 -3.68 21.57 26.44
CA ALA A 527 -3.79 22.99 26.13
C ALA A 527 -4.21 23.17 24.66
N SER A 528 -5.27 23.94 24.46
CA SER A 528 -5.54 24.61 23.19
C SER A 528 -5.06 26.06 23.32
N PRO A 529 -4.27 26.61 22.38
CA PRO A 529 -4.01 26.05 21.06
C PRO A 529 -2.66 25.34 20.94
N ILE A 530 -2.61 24.34 20.04
CA ILE A 530 -1.51 23.84 19.17
C ILE A 530 -0.07 23.84 19.75
N PRO A 531 0.68 22.72 19.66
CA PRO A 531 0.38 21.50 18.91
C PRO A 531 -0.57 20.54 19.63
N ASN A 532 -1.50 19.92 18.90
CA ASN A 532 -2.47 18.95 19.42
C ASN A 532 -2.25 17.55 18.81
N PHE A 533 -2.15 16.55 19.67
CA PHE A 533 -2.16 15.15 19.29
C PHE A 533 -3.59 14.68 19.00
N GLN A 534 -3.76 13.93 17.91
CA GLN A 534 -5.04 13.32 17.55
C GLN A 534 -5.11 11.89 18.06
N PHE A 535 -5.77 11.69 19.21
CA PHE A 535 -5.79 10.40 19.92
C PHE A 535 -6.21 9.21 19.06
N HIS A 536 -7.18 9.42 18.18
CA HIS A 536 -7.75 8.37 17.34
C HIS A 536 -6.92 8.05 16.09
N HIS A 537 -5.82 8.77 15.86
CA HIS A 537 -4.87 8.55 14.76
C HIS A 537 -3.67 7.70 15.18
N GLN A 538 -3.62 7.21 16.43
CA GLN A 538 -2.58 6.27 16.87
C GLN A 538 -3.17 4.87 16.97
N PRO A 539 -3.15 4.07 15.89
CA PRO A 539 -3.92 2.84 15.81
C PRO A 539 -3.41 1.74 16.74
N PHE A 540 -2.09 1.68 16.99
CA PHE A 540 -1.52 0.67 17.89
C PHE A 540 -1.95 0.85 19.34
N ASN A 541 -2.29 2.07 19.78
CA ASN A 541 -2.76 2.34 21.14
C ASN A 541 -4.17 1.78 21.44
N TYR A 542 -4.77 1.06 20.48
CA TYR A 542 -6.01 0.31 20.64
C TYR A 542 -5.81 -1.18 20.90
N TYR A 543 -4.59 -1.72 20.79
CA TYR A 543 -4.34 -3.16 20.84
C TYR A 543 -3.76 -3.59 22.18
N ALA A 544 -4.15 -4.78 22.66
CA ALA A 544 -3.74 -5.32 23.96
C ALA A 544 -2.21 -5.39 24.15
N GLU A 545 -1.46 -5.61 23.07
CA GLU A 545 0.01 -5.62 23.03
C GLU A 545 0.65 -4.24 23.30
N PHE A 546 -0.16 -3.18 23.44
CA PHE A 546 0.30 -1.83 23.79
C PHE A 546 -0.23 -1.35 25.14
N ASP A 547 -0.68 -2.29 25.97
CA ASP A 547 -1.06 -2.01 27.35
C ASP A 547 0.13 -1.35 28.10
N PRO A 548 -0.10 -0.19 28.76
CA PRO A 548 0.96 0.61 29.36
C PRO A 548 1.57 -0.01 30.63
N VAL A 549 1.03 -1.12 31.14
CA VAL A 549 1.54 -1.84 32.30
C VAL A 549 2.16 -3.16 31.89
N THR A 550 1.41 -3.99 31.17
CA THR A 550 1.84 -5.35 30.81
C THR A 550 2.80 -5.39 29.62
N HIS A 551 2.77 -4.37 28.76
CA HIS A 551 3.62 -4.26 27.56
C HIS A 551 4.38 -2.92 27.49
N ALA A 552 4.73 -2.35 28.65
CA ALA A 552 5.34 -1.02 28.74
C ALA A 552 6.63 -0.87 27.90
N ALA A 553 7.45 -1.92 27.83
CA ALA A 553 8.72 -1.90 27.09
C ALA A 553 8.50 -1.87 25.57
N ASP A 554 7.64 -2.76 25.05
CA ASP A 554 7.32 -2.80 23.62
C ASP A 554 6.59 -1.53 23.19
N ARG A 555 5.66 -1.07 24.03
CA ARG A 555 4.98 0.21 23.85
C ARG A 555 5.96 1.38 23.72
N ALA A 556 6.98 1.46 24.57
CA ALA A 556 7.98 2.54 24.53
C ALA A 556 8.95 2.39 23.34
N THR A 557 9.25 1.16 22.96
CA THR A 557 10.09 0.86 21.78
C THR A 557 9.43 1.30 20.48
N HIS A 558 8.11 1.13 20.36
CA HIS A 558 7.43 1.29 19.07
C HIS A 558 6.58 2.57 18.97
N LEU A 559 6.02 3.11 20.06
CA LEU A 559 5.19 4.32 20.02
C LEU A 559 6.00 5.53 20.47
N LYS A 560 6.54 6.23 19.48
CA LYS A 560 7.57 7.27 19.62
C LYS A 560 7.08 8.65 19.20
N ASP A 561 7.83 9.67 19.57
CA ASP A 561 7.56 11.05 19.26
C ASP A 561 8.31 11.51 18.00
N PHE A 562 7.66 12.33 17.18
CA PHE A 562 8.26 12.81 15.95
C PHE A 562 9.47 13.71 16.18
N ASP A 563 9.30 14.76 17.00
CA ASP A 563 10.29 15.83 17.13
C ASP A 563 11.55 15.33 17.82
N THR A 564 11.37 14.51 18.87
CA THR A 564 12.47 14.03 19.71
C THR A 564 13.08 12.71 19.26
N ASP A 565 12.31 11.81 18.63
CA ASP A 565 12.82 10.51 18.19
C ASP A 565 13.05 10.46 16.67
N MET A 566 12.02 10.71 15.84
CA MET A 566 12.12 10.52 14.39
C MET A 566 13.20 11.41 13.76
N LEU A 567 13.23 12.69 14.09
CA LEU A 567 14.20 13.63 13.53
C LEU A 567 15.65 13.25 13.90
N ASN A 568 15.86 12.72 15.10
CA ASN A 568 17.16 12.21 15.53
C ASN A 568 17.52 10.91 14.80
N ASP A 569 16.57 9.98 14.65
CA ASP A 569 16.76 8.73 13.93
C ASP A 569 17.11 8.99 12.44
N ILE A 570 16.44 9.93 11.80
CA ILE A 570 16.75 10.37 10.42
C ILE A 570 18.18 10.88 10.31
N LYS A 571 18.56 11.80 11.20
CA LYS A 571 19.87 12.46 11.21
C LYS A 571 21.00 11.47 11.44
N ASN A 572 20.79 10.52 12.34
CA ASN A 572 21.80 9.55 12.74
C ASN A 572 21.84 8.31 11.82
N GLY A 573 20.89 8.16 10.90
CA GLY A 573 20.78 6.97 10.06
C GLY A 573 20.38 5.74 10.89
N THR A 574 19.53 5.92 11.89
CA THR A 574 19.04 4.88 12.80
C THR A 574 17.53 4.69 12.73
N LEU A 575 16.88 5.16 11.65
CA LEU A 575 15.47 4.84 11.42
C LEU A 575 15.29 3.31 11.42
N PRO A 576 14.19 2.82 12.02
CA PRO A 576 13.84 1.41 11.95
C PRO A 576 13.57 1.00 10.50
N ALA A 577 13.55 -0.31 10.27
CA ALA A 577 13.26 -0.88 8.95
C ALA A 577 11.86 -0.46 8.47
N VAL A 578 10.87 -0.35 9.36
CA VAL A 578 9.54 0.20 9.05
C VAL A 578 9.20 1.37 9.97
N ALA A 579 9.01 2.57 9.41
CA ALA A 579 8.66 3.76 10.16
C ALA A 579 7.32 4.32 9.66
N PHE A 580 6.33 4.44 10.55
CA PHE A 580 5.10 5.19 10.27
C PHE A 580 5.20 6.57 10.88
N TYR A 581 4.71 7.59 10.19
CA TYR A 581 4.66 8.95 10.66
C TYR A 581 3.29 9.58 10.49
N LYS A 582 2.76 10.14 11.58
CA LYS A 582 1.53 10.91 11.59
C LYS A 582 1.80 12.35 12.07
N PRO A 583 1.62 13.36 11.20
CA PRO A 583 1.72 14.76 11.62
C PRO A 583 0.74 15.10 12.74
N GLN A 584 1.15 16.02 13.61
CA GLN A 584 0.29 16.62 14.63
C GLN A 584 -0.86 17.41 13.98
N GLY A 585 -1.90 17.74 14.76
CA GLY A 585 -3.16 18.25 14.23
C GLY A 585 -3.01 19.46 13.30
N ASN A 586 -2.29 20.51 13.67
CA ASN A 586 -2.18 21.69 12.80
C ASN A 586 -1.33 21.49 11.52
N LEU A 587 -0.63 20.36 11.39
CA LEU A 587 0.26 20.05 10.26
C LEU A 587 -0.22 18.85 9.44
N ASN A 588 -1.39 18.30 9.75
CA ASN A 588 -1.90 17.10 9.09
C ASN A 588 -2.76 17.40 7.85
N GLN A 589 -3.14 18.65 7.61
CA GLN A 589 -4.04 19.14 6.54
C GLN A 589 -5.54 18.82 6.67
N HIS A 590 -6.01 18.29 7.81
CA HIS A 590 -7.44 18.09 8.06
C HIS A 590 -8.23 19.40 7.97
N ASN A 591 -9.33 19.39 7.21
CA ASN A 591 -10.22 20.54 7.10
C ASN A 591 -10.76 20.99 8.47
N GLY A 592 -11.15 22.25 8.60
CA GLY A 592 -11.73 22.78 9.83
C GLY A 592 -10.72 23.19 10.91
N TYR A 593 -9.53 22.59 10.96
CA TYR A 593 -8.49 22.95 11.94
C TYR A 593 -7.05 22.98 11.43
N ALA A 594 -6.76 22.47 10.22
CA ALA A 594 -5.46 22.57 9.57
C ALA A 594 -5.59 23.00 8.11
N ASN A 595 -4.61 23.75 7.62
CA ASN A 595 -4.61 24.27 6.26
C ASN A 595 -3.69 23.44 5.36
N VAL A 596 -3.85 23.60 4.04
CA VAL A 596 -3.07 22.86 3.04
C VAL A 596 -1.61 23.33 3.05
N THR A 597 -1.37 24.64 3.11
CA THR A 597 -0.04 25.26 3.02
C THR A 597 0.95 24.76 4.08
N ASP A 598 0.53 24.71 5.35
CA ASP A 598 1.38 24.34 6.47
C ASP A 598 1.70 22.84 6.45
N GLY A 599 0.69 21.99 6.23
CA GLY A 599 0.91 20.55 6.14
C GLY A 599 1.69 20.15 4.89
N ASP A 600 1.49 20.83 3.76
CA ASP A 600 2.27 20.62 2.52
C ASP A 600 3.75 20.93 2.75
N SER A 601 4.03 22.11 3.31
CA SER A 601 5.39 22.54 3.61
C SER A 601 6.07 21.62 4.63
N HIS A 602 5.33 21.17 5.65
CA HIS A 602 5.83 20.25 6.66
C HIS A 602 6.22 18.88 6.09
N ILE A 603 5.36 18.29 5.26
CA ILE A 603 5.64 16.98 4.65
C ILE A 603 6.81 17.09 3.66
N ALA A 604 6.87 18.16 2.86
CA ALA A 604 7.98 18.38 1.94
C ALA A 604 9.32 18.56 2.67
N ASP A 605 9.33 19.29 3.79
CA ASP A 605 10.49 19.46 4.65
C ASP A 605 10.95 18.13 5.28
N LEU A 606 10.02 17.29 5.72
CA LEU A 606 10.36 15.94 6.20
C LEU A 606 10.98 15.08 5.09
N ILE A 607 10.44 15.11 3.88
CA ILE A 607 11.02 14.39 2.74
C ILE A 607 12.45 14.87 2.45
N ALA A 608 12.69 16.18 2.49
CA ALA A 608 14.03 16.72 2.31
C ALA A 608 15.01 16.22 3.38
N LYS A 609 14.57 16.10 4.64
CA LYS A 609 15.37 15.51 5.73
C LYS A 609 15.64 14.02 5.53
N LEU A 610 14.64 13.25 5.07
CA LEU A 610 14.80 11.84 4.74
C LEU A 610 15.79 11.63 3.58
N GLN A 611 15.75 12.49 2.56
CA GLN A 611 16.71 12.48 1.45
C GLN A 611 18.14 12.81 1.90
N ALA A 612 18.30 13.60 2.95
CA ALA A 612 19.59 13.92 3.55
C ALA A 612 20.09 12.84 4.52
N SER A 613 19.28 11.83 4.85
CA SER A 613 19.64 10.76 5.78
C SER A 613 20.75 9.85 5.20
N PRO A 614 21.67 9.32 6.05
CA PRO A 614 22.61 8.28 5.64
C PRO A 614 21.93 7.03 5.04
N GLN A 615 20.66 6.77 5.39
CA GLN A 615 19.89 5.62 4.94
C GLN A 615 19.17 5.83 3.59
N TRP A 616 19.18 7.05 3.03
CA TRP A 616 18.38 7.41 1.84
C TRP A 616 18.55 6.44 0.65
N LYS A 617 19.77 5.95 0.41
CA LYS A 617 20.09 5.04 -0.70
C LYS A 617 19.26 3.75 -0.74
N HIS A 618 18.74 3.32 0.40
CA HIS A 618 17.94 2.10 0.55
C HIS A 618 16.54 2.42 1.09
N MET A 619 16.05 3.64 0.89
CA MET A 619 14.78 4.09 1.48
C MET A 619 13.66 4.14 0.45
N LEU A 620 12.48 3.67 0.86
CA LEU A 620 11.20 3.92 0.21
C LEU A 620 10.36 4.80 1.12
N VAL A 621 9.94 5.95 0.63
CA VAL A 621 8.99 6.83 1.32
C VAL A 621 7.67 6.80 0.57
N ILE A 622 6.60 6.43 1.26
CA ILE A 622 5.22 6.44 0.77
C ILE A 622 4.51 7.58 1.49
N VAL A 623 4.09 8.60 0.75
CA VAL A 623 3.23 9.66 1.29
C VAL A 623 1.82 9.40 0.83
N THR A 624 0.87 9.34 1.73
CA THR A 624 -0.55 9.25 1.39
C THR A 624 -1.41 9.89 2.47
N TYR A 625 -2.72 9.85 2.27
CA TYR A 625 -3.72 10.40 3.17
C TYR A 625 -4.49 9.25 3.79
N ASP A 626 -5.16 9.52 4.89
CA ASP A 626 -6.01 8.52 5.52
C ASP A 626 -7.32 8.30 4.77
N GLU A 627 -7.97 9.39 4.37
CA GLU A 627 -9.25 9.40 3.66
C GLU A 627 -9.49 10.73 2.92
N ASN A 628 -10.60 10.84 2.21
CA ASN A 628 -10.90 11.91 1.24
C ASN A 628 -11.40 13.24 1.83
N GLY A 629 -11.73 13.28 3.13
CA GLY A 629 -12.23 14.47 3.84
C GLY A 629 -13.65 14.85 3.46
N GLY A 630 -14.41 13.91 2.89
CA GLY A 630 -15.75 14.15 2.35
C GLY A 630 -15.78 14.87 0.99
N PHE A 631 -14.62 15.11 0.38
CA PHE A 631 -14.55 15.69 -0.97
C PHE A 631 -14.81 14.64 -2.06
N TYR A 632 -15.46 15.07 -3.12
CA TYR A 632 -15.72 14.30 -4.32
C TYR A 632 -14.43 13.96 -5.06
N ASP A 633 -14.39 12.76 -5.62
CA ASP A 633 -13.44 12.33 -6.64
C ASP A 633 -14.20 11.66 -7.78
N HIS A 634 -13.79 11.91 -9.01
CA HIS A 634 -14.49 11.40 -10.19
C HIS A 634 -14.25 9.92 -10.45
N ALA A 635 -13.15 9.33 -9.95
CA ALA A 635 -12.80 7.96 -10.23
C ALA A 635 -13.79 6.99 -9.56
N ALA A 636 -14.35 6.08 -10.35
CA ALA A 636 -15.26 5.06 -9.84
C ALA A 636 -14.53 4.16 -8.83
N VAL A 637 -15.13 4.00 -7.65
CA VAL A 637 -14.56 3.19 -6.57
C VAL A 637 -14.73 1.69 -6.87
N PRO A 638 -13.66 0.88 -6.85
CA PRO A 638 -13.76 -0.56 -7.05
C PRO A 638 -14.66 -1.20 -5.98
N LYS A 639 -15.55 -2.09 -6.40
CA LYS A 639 -16.39 -2.86 -5.47
C LYS A 639 -15.60 -4.05 -4.92
N ALA A 640 -15.47 -4.14 -3.60
CA ALA A 640 -14.80 -5.25 -2.94
C ALA A 640 -15.57 -5.77 -1.72
N ASP A 641 -14.95 -5.79 -0.54
CA ASP A 641 -15.55 -6.26 0.70
C ASP A 641 -16.46 -5.20 1.33
N ARG A 642 -17.09 -5.53 2.46
CA ARG A 642 -18.00 -4.63 3.18
C ARG A 642 -17.31 -3.39 3.76
N TRP A 643 -15.98 -3.35 3.84
CA TRP A 643 -15.25 -2.25 4.46
C TRP A 643 -14.87 -1.19 3.46
N GLY A 644 -14.63 -1.54 2.20
CA GLY A 644 -14.17 -0.62 1.18
C GLY A 644 -13.77 -1.34 -0.12
N PRO A 645 -12.88 -0.75 -0.93
CA PRO A 645 -12.26 0.57 -0.73
C PRO A 645 -13.26 1.73 -0.75
N GLY A 646 -12.86 2.88 -0.24
CA GLY A 646 -13.61 4.14 -0.32
C GLY A 646 -13.11 5.05 -1.45
N THR A 647 -13.37 6.35 -1.33
CA THR A 647 -12.96 7.37 -2.32
C THR A 647 -11.44 7.40 -2.56
N ARG A 648 -11.05 7.81 -3.78
CA ARG A 648 -9.65 7.92 -4.16
C ARG A 648 -8.92 9.04 -3.40
N ILE A 649 -7.68 8.79 -2.99
CA ILE A 649 -6.82 9.69 -2.20
C ILE A 649 -5.42 9.82 -2.84
N PRO A 650 -4.67 10.91 -2.57
CA PRO A 650 -3.33 11.08 -3.11
C PRO A 650 -2.33 10.06 -2.57
N ALA A 651 -1.40 9.64 -3.42
CA ALA A 651 -0.22 8.91 -2.99
C ALA A 651 1.03 9.25 -3.82
N LEU A 652 2.16 9.42 -3.15
CA LEU A 652 3.45 9.65 -3.79
C LEU A 652 4.45 8.59 -3.34
N ILE A 653 5.22 8.07 -4.30
CA ILE A 653 6.26 7.07 -4.07
C ILE A 653 7.62 7.72 -4.31
N VAL A 654 8.36 7.95 -3.23
CA VAL A 654 9.60 8.73 -3.20
C VAL A 654 10.74 7.82 -2.77
N SER A 655 11.68 7.56 -3.69
CA SER A 655 12.80 6.65 -3.46
C SER A 655 13.91 6.91 -4.49
N PRO A 656 15.19 6.59 -4.20
CA PRO A 656 16.21 6.47 -5.24
C PRO A 656 15.78 5.52 -6.36
N TYR A 657 14.98 4.50 -6.03
CA TYR A 657 14.49 3.48 -6.96
C TYR A 657 13.12 3.81 -7.57
N ALA A 658 12.48 4.93 -7.23
CA ALA A 658 11.20 5.30 -7.83
C ALA A 658 11.39 5.79 -9.29
N LYS A 659 10.44 5.45 -10.18
CA LYS A 659 10.42 5.93 -11.56
C LYS A 659 10.22 7.45 -11.62
N LYS A 660 11.28 8.19 -11.95
CA LYS A 660 11.30 9.66 -11.84
C LYS A 660 10.30 10.34 -12.79
N GLY A 661 9.52 11.29 -12.25
CA GLY A 661 8.61 12.13 -13.03
C GLY A 661 7.51 11.35 -13.75
N THR A 662 6.99 10.30 -13.12
CA THR A 662 5.95 9.44 -13.71
C THR A 662 4.66 9.46 -12.92
N VAL A 663 3.58 9.08 -13.59
CA VAL A 663 2.30 8.77 -12.94
C VAL A 663 2.09 7.26 -12.99
N ASP A 664 1.78 6.65 -11.84
CA ASP A 664 1.44 5.23 -11.73
C ASP A 664 -0.07 5.05 -11.65
N HIS A 665 -0.62 4.29 -12.60
CA HIS A 665 -2.05 4.02 -12.74
C HIS A 665 -2.49 2.69 -12.12
N THR A 666 -1.58 1.99 -11.46
CA THR A 666 -1.88 0.72 -10.78
C THR A 666 -2.91 0.94 -9.68
N GLN A 667 -3.89 0.06 -9.61
CA GLN A 667 -4.93 0.12 -8.58
C GLN A 667 -4.35 -0.25 -7.22
N TYR A 668 -4.41 0.66 -6.27
CA TYR A 668 -3.96 0.47 -4.89
C TYR A 668 -5.08 0.77 -3.90
N ASP A 669 -4.92 0.27 -2.68
CA ASP A 669 -5.61 0.82 -1.52
C ASP A 669 -4.63 1.11 -0.38
N THR A 670 -5.10 1.71 0.72
CA THR A 670 -4.26 1.93 1.91
C THR A 670 -3.50 0.67 2.35
N ALA A 671 -4.09 -0.51 2.20
CA ALA A 671 -3.49 -1.77 2.59
C ALA A 671 -2.47 -2.32 1.56
N SER A 672 -2.29 -1.66 0.40
CA SER A 672 -1.13 -1.88 -0.48
C SER A 672 0.19 -1.62 0.24
N ILE A 673 0.20 -0.75 1.26
CA ILE A 673 1.36 -0.51 2.13
C ILE A 673 1.71 -1.80 2.90
N LEU A 674 0.69 -2.47 3.45
CA LEU A 674 0.86 -3.74 4.16
C LEU A 674 1.33 -4.85 3.21
N ARG A 675 0.85 -4.88 1.96
CA ARG A 675 1.33 -5.82 0.94
C ARG A 675 2.82 -5.62 0.69
N PHE A 676 3.27 -4.38 0.48
CA PHE A 676 4.69 -4.08 0.26
C PHE A 676 5.55 -4.52 1.45
N ILE A 677 5.17 -4.14 2.68
CA ILE A 677 5.92 -4.51 3.90
C ILE A 677 5.96 -6.04 4.07
N THR A 678 4.83 -6.70 3.84
CA THR A 678 4.72 -8.17 3.92
C THR A 678 5.68 -8.84 2.95
N HIS A 679 5.66 -8.43 1.68
CA HIS A 679 6.52 -8.99 0.65
C HIS A 679 8.00 -8.68 0.93
N ARG A 680 8.31 -7.44 1.32
CA ARG A 680 9.68 -7.02 1.55
C ARG A 680 10.35 -7.82 2.66
N TYR A 681 9.65 -8.08 3.76
CA TYR A 681 10.21 -8.74 4.94
C TYR A 681 9.80 -10.21 5.08
N SER A 682 9.22 -10.81 4.03
CA SER A 682 8.76 -12.21 4.03
C SER A 682 7.83 -12.52 5.22
N LEU A 683 6.87 -11.62 5.48
CA LEU A 683 5.89 -11.78 6.55
C LEU A 683 4.73 -12.70 6.08
N PRO A 684 4.00 -13.34 7.00
CA PRO A 684 2.69 -13.93 6.69
C PRO A 684 1.70 -12.90 6.14
N VAL A 685 0.84 -13.29 5.21
CA VAL A 685 -0.21 -12.41 4.68
C VAL A 685 -1.31 -12.22 5.72
N LEU A 686 -1.65 -10.96 6.04
CA LEU A 686 -2.76 -10.64 6.93
C LEU A 686 -4.10 -11.10 6.33
N PRO A 687 -5.01 -11.74 7.11
CA PRO A 687 -6.27 -12.26 6.59
C PRO A 687 -7.14 -11.24 5.85
N GLY A 688 -7.11 -9.98 6.29
CA GLY A 688 -7.83 -8.88 5.66
C GLY A 688 -7.40 -8.60 4.22
N LEU A 689 -6.11 -8.79 3.90
CA LEU A 689 -5.60 -8.63 2.53
C LEU A 689 -6.18 -9.71 1.61
N THR A 690 -6.19 -10.96 2.07
CA THR A 690 -6.79 -12.09 1.32
C THR A 690 -8.29 -11.89 1.15
N GLN A 691 -9.00 -11.40 2.18
CA GLN A 691 -10.43 -11.10 2.07
C GLN A 691 -10.69 -10.02 1.01
N ARG A 692 -9.91 -8.92 1.03
CA ARG A 692 -9.99 -7.84 0.05
C ARG A 692 -9.77 -8.34 -1.37
N ASP A 693 -8.72 -9.11 -1.60
CA ASP A 693 -8.38 -9.60 -2.94
C ASP A 693 -9.43 -10.59 -3.48
N ASN A 694 -9.92 -11.51 -2.63
CA ASN A 694 -11.01 -12.41 -3.00
C ASN A 694 -12.30 -11.66 -3.33
N ALA A 695 -12.64 -10.62 -2.55
CA ALA A 695 -13.83 -9.82 -2.79
C ALA A 695 -13.73 -8.99 -4.08
N LEU A 696 -12.55 -8.45 -4.41
CA LEU A 696 -12.31 -7.79 -5.69
C LEU A 696 -12.53 -8.75 -6.86
N VAL A 697 -11.90 -9.93 -6.82
CA VAL A 697 -12.05 -10.95 -7.87
C VAL A 697 -13.51 -11.40 -8.01
N ALA A 698 -14.21 -11.62 -6.90
CA ALA A 698 -15.62 -11.99 -6.91
C ALA A 698 -16.54 -10.92 -7.53
N ASN A 699 -16.11 -9.65 -7.53
CA ASN A 699 -16.81 -8.54 -8.18
C ASN A 699 -16.23 -8.19 -9.57
N GLY A 700 -15.42 -9.08 -10.17
CA GLY A 700 -14.85 -8.89 -11.51
C GLY A 700 -13.64 -7.95 -11.57
N GLY A 701 -13.11 -7.53 -10.42
CA GLY A 701 -11.88 -6.77 -10.30
C GLY A 701 -10.63 -7.66 -10.25
N LYS A 702 -9.50 -7.04 -9.96
CA LYS A 702 -8.21 -7.70 -9.71
C LYS A 702 -7.70 -7.35 -8.30
N PRO A 703 -6.84 -8.18 -7.70
CA PRO A 703 -6.15 -7.84 -6.45
C PRO A 703 -5.47 -6.47 -6.52
N MET A 704 -5.33 -5.82 -5.37
CA MET A 704 -4.62 -4.54 -5.27
C MET A 704 -3.12 -4.74 -5.48
N GLY A 705 -2.44 -3.76 -6.07
CA GLY A 705 -0.98 -3.76 -6.18
C GLY A 705 -0.30 -3.47 -4.83
N ASP A 706 1.04 -3.41 -4.85
CA ASP A 706 1.90 -3.22 -3.67
C ASP A 706 2.98 -2.14 -3.88
N PHE A 707 2.79 -1.19 -4.80
CA PHE A 707 3.75 -0.15 -5.18
C PHE A 707 5.03 -0.59 -5.89
N THR A 708 5.26 -1.89 -6.11
CA THR A 708 6.43 -2.33 -6.89
C THR A 708 6.40 -1.83 -8.33
N ALA A 709 5.20 -1.59 -8.89
CA ALA A 709 5.04 -0.99 -10.21
C ALA A 709 5.57 0.46 -10.30
N ALA A 710 5.71 1.16 -9.17
CA ALA A 710 6.31 2.50 -9.11
C ALA A 710 7.85 2.47 -9.05
N LEU A 711 8.46 1.29 -8.88
CA LEU A 711 9.90 1.13 -8.68
C LEU A 711 10.61 0.59 -9.94
N ASP A 712 11.88 0.94 -10.04
CA ASP A 712 12.82 0.43 -11.03
C ASP A 712 14.18 0.21 -10.36
N PHE A 713 14.50 -1.06 -10.05
CA PHE A 713 15.79 -1.45 -9.48
C PHE A 713 16.88 -1.63 -10.54
N THR A 714 16.54 -1.52 -11.83
CA THR A 714 17.51 -1.59 -12.93
C THR A 714 18.14 -0.23 -13.24
N GLN A 715 17.60 0.86 -12.68
CA GLN A 715 18.17 2.19 -12.86
C GLN A 715 19.42 2.37 -11.99
N SER A 716 20.42 3.09 -12.51
CA SER A 716 21.58 3.48 -11.72
C SER A 716 21.14 4.37 -10.55
N VAL A 717 21.42 3.95 -9.33
CA VAL A 717 21.17 4.76 -8.13
C VAL A 717 22.09 5.99 -8.19
N GLN A 718 21.50 7.19 -8.26
CA GLN A 718 22.24 8.46 -8.26
C GLN A 718 22.74 8.85 -6.88
#